data_AF-A0A830BFE1-F1
#
_entry.id   AF-A0A830BFE1-F1
#
_cell.length_a   1.000
_cell.length_b   1.000
_cell.length_c   1.000
_cell.angle_alpha   90.00
_cell.angle_beta   90.00
_cell.angle_gamma   90.00
#
_symmetry.space_group_name_H-M   'P 1'
#
loop_
_entity.id
_entity.type
_entity.pdbx_description
1 polymer ?
#
loop_
_entity_poly.entity_id
_entity_poly.type
_entity_poly.pdbx_seq_one_letter_code
_entity_poly.pdbx_strand_id
1 'polypeptide(L)'
;MFLAHKTTVMAFLSLSLSKHSLLTLPFNNLSRFSPKSQFSVFSVSSSPLNRHSHRINNGLRRARFSAVATEITETPSAPPPGESRDSDASEGKIVLPTNQSSERLLRIRHTCAHVMAMAVQKIYPDAKVTIGPWIENGFYYDFDMEPLTDKDLKKIKKEMDRIIGKRLPLIKEEVSRDEAQKRIMAINEPYKMEILESIKDEPITIYHIGNEWWDLCAGPHVESTGNINRNAVELESVAGAYWRGDTNKPMLQRIYGTAWESEEQLKAYLHFKEEAKRRDHRRIGQDLDLFSIQDEAGGGLVFWHPKGAIVRHIIEDAWKKVHLQNGYDLLYTPHVAKADLWKISGHLEFYKESMFDQIKIEEEHYQLRPMNCPYHILVYKRKQHSYRDFPIRVAELGTVYRYELSGSLHGLFRVRGFTQDDAHMFCLEDQIKDEIRGVLDLTEEILLQFGFDKYEVNLSTRPEKSVGGDDIWDKATSALKDALNDKGWSYQIDDGGGAFYGPKIDLKIEDALGRKWQCSTIQVDFNLPERFDITYVDSNQEKKRPIMIHRAVLGSLERFFGVLIEHYAGDFPLWLSPIQARLLPVTDTQVEYCKEVNERLKANGIRAEVCSGERLPKLIRTSEKLKIPLMVVVGPKEVETQTVTVRSSYFQNAINFDGSSPSYIDRHRSNDRREKGFPAAADEVTEAPPAPSPGEGRVNDASEGKVVLSGDESSERLLRIRRTCAHVMAMAVQKVYPAAKPTIGLCTKDGFYYDFDMEPVSVKDLKKIKKEMDRIIGKNLPLIREEVSRDEARKRIMAVNEPYKTEILESIKDDTITIYHIGNEWCNICDGPHVECTGKINRNAVKLESVAGAYWKSDSNESMLQRITGTAWEDEEQLEAYLNFEEAEKRDHRRINQELELFSIEEEAGGGLVYWLPKGSIVRRIIEDAWKKIHLHNGYDLLYTPHIAKAYLWETSGHLDFYKESMYDQIKVEEEKYQLRPMNCPCHILVYKRKQHSYRDLPIRFAELGTVYRYELSGSLHALFRVRGFTQDDAHIFCLEDQIKDEIRGVLDLTEEILLQFGFDKYEVNLSTRPEKSVGGDEIWDKATSALKDALNDKRKWQCSTIQVDFNLPERFDITYVNSNQEKKRPIMIHRAILGSLERFFGVLIEHYAGNFPLWLSPIQARVLPVTDKQIDYCNEVTKKLRANDIRAEVCSGMRLDKLVKLSENLKIPLMTVVGPKEVETKTVTVRSRFGGELKIMAVDEFISKTKLATENRSSFEP
;
A
#
# COMPACT_ATOMS: atom_id res chain seq x y z
N MET A 1 28.00 29.41 -13.02
CA MET A 1 29.23 30.06 -13.55
C MET A 1 29.55 29.44 -14.92
N PHE A 2 30.48 30.04 -15.68
CA PHE A 2 30.89 29.67 -17.05
C PHE A 2 29.88 29.89 -18.18
N LEU A 3 30.20 30.90 -19.00
CA LEU A 3 29.83 30.99 -20.40
C LEU A 3 31.13 31.05 -21.21
N ALA A 4 31.08 30.65 -22.49
CA ALA A 4 32.08 30.88 -23.53
C ALA A 4 33.54 30.40 -23.31
N HIS A 5 33.95 29.40 -24.09
CA HIS A 5 34.74 29.71 -25.29
C HIS A 5 34.44 28.75 -26.45
N LYS A 6 35.01 29.01 -27.63
CA LYS A 6 34.39 28.67 -28.93
C LYS A 6 35.42 28.36 -30.02
N THR A 7 35.06 27.44 -30.91
CA THR A 7 35.60 27.24 -32.29
C THR A 7 36.92 26.47 -32.47
N THR A 8 37.01 25.80 -33.64
CA THR A 8 38.23 25.38 -34.38
C THR A 8 38.94 24.09 -33.93
N VAL A 9 39.35 23.12 -34.79
CA VAL A 9 38.80 22.45 -36.01
C VAL A 9 39.86 21.44 -36.54
N MET A 10 39.43 20.31 -37.14
CA MET A 10 40.19 19.37 -38.00
C MET A 10 41.24 18.38 -37.41
N ALA A 11 41.42 17.28 -38.18
CA ALA A 11 42.62 16.44 -38.37
C ALA A 11 42.93 15.19 -37.49
N PHE A 12 42.21 14.10 -37.81
CA PHE A 12 42.76 12.80 -38.31
C PHE A 12 43.54 11.75 -37.47
N LEU A 13 43.21 10.49 -37.79
CA LEU A 13 44.03 9.25 -37.88
C LEU A 13 44.72 8.63 -36.62
N SER A 14 43.94 7.78 -35.94
CA SER A 14 44.04 6.30 -35.95
C SER A 14 45.33 5.53 -35.58
N LEU A 15 45.10 4.32 -35.03
CA LEU A 15 46.01 3.15 -34.91
C LEU A 15 47.18 3.27 -33.91
N SER A 16 47.71 2.20 -33.32
CA SER A 16 47.16 0.99 -32.63
C SER A 16 48.36 0.17 -32.07
N LEU A 17 48.13 -0.86 -31.24
CA LEU A 17 49.04 -2.03 -31.00
C LEU A 17 50.51 -1.73 -30.57
N SER A 18 51.08 -2.18 -29.44
CA SER A 18 50.87 -3.43 -28.69
C SER A 18 52.08 -3.73 -27.75
N LYS A 19 51.86 -4.61 -26.75
CA LYS A 19 52.76 -5.67 -26.22
C LYS A 19 54.08 -5.36 -25.45
N HIS A 20 54.12 -5.89 -24.22
CA HIS A 20 55.21 -6.67 -23.56
C HIS A 20 56.57 -5.99 -23.22
N SER A 21 57.38 -6.45 -22.25
CA SER A 21 57.15 -7.20 -20.98
C SER A 21 58.44 -7.29 -20.15
N LEU A 22 58.33 -7.34 -18.82
CA LEU A 22 59.21 -8.03 -17.82
C LEU A 22 60.74 -7.84 -17.84
N LEU A 23 61.35 -7.53 -16.67
CA LEU A 23 62.60 -8.17 -16.16
C LEU A 23 62.95 -7.78 -14.69
N THR A 24 62.65 -8.70 -13.75
CA THR A 24 63.48 -9.22 -12.63
C THR A 24 64.16 -8.37 -11.51
N LEU A 25 63.71 -8.66 -10.26
CA LEU A 25 64.50 -9.15 -9.08
C LEU A 25 65.33 -8.11 -8.20
N PRO A 26 65.94 -8.47 -7.03
CA PRO A 26 65.28 -8.35 -5.70
C PRO A 26 66.20 -7.86 -4.52
N PHE A 27 65.69 -7.78 -3.26
CA PHE A 27 66.27 -8.38 -2.00
C PHE A 27 65.55 -7.93 -0.68
N ASN A 28 66.06 -8.34 0.50
CA ASN A 28 65.30 -8.59 1.75
C ASN A 28 65.67 -7.75 3.01
N ASN A 29 64.80 -7.86 4.03
CA ASN A 29 65.02 -7.85 5.50
C ASN A 29 65.05 -6.54 6.34
N LEU A 30 63.90 -6.28 6.97
CA LEU A 30 63.64 -6.30 8.44
C LEU A 30 64.68 -5.75 9.44
N SER A 31 64.26 -4.76 10.26
CA SER A 31 64.39 -4.82 11.73
C SER A 31 63.30 -4.01 12.45
N ARG A 32 62.93 -4.41 13.68
CA ARG A 32 61.76 -3.94 14.47
C ARG A 32 62.03 -2.66 15.27
N PHE A 33 60.98 -1.94 15.65
CA PHE A 33 60.78 -1.48 17.04
C PHE A 33 59.28 -1.27 17.36
N SER A 34 58.91 -1.25 18.64
CA SER A 34 57.52 -1.18 19.13
C SER A 34 57.41 -0.29 20.39
N PRO A 35 56.36 0.53 20.55
CA PRO A 35 56.11 1.25 21.79
C PRO A 35 55.45 0.33 22.84
N LYS A 36 55.87 0.46 24.11
CA LYS A 36 55.13 0.00 25.29
C LYS A 36 55.12 1.09 26.35
N SER A 37 54.10 1.06 27.20
CA SER A 37 53.84 2.02 28.28
C SER A 37 54.79 1.86 29.46
N GLN A 38 54.94 2.93 30.24
CA GLN A 38 55.28 2.84 31.66
C GLN A 38 54.62 3.97 32.47
N PHE A 39 54.18 3.63 33.68
CA PHE A 39 53.68 4.57 34.69
C PHE A 39 54.83 5.21 35.46
N SER A 40 54.58 6.35 36.10
CA SER A 40 55.35 6.81 37.26
C SER A 40 54.43 7.32 38.36
N VAL A 41 54.47 6.68 39.53
CA VAL A 41 53.71 7.06 40.74
C VAL A 41 54.56 7.97 41.62
N PHE A 42 53.96 8.96 42.27
CA PHE A 42 54.51 9.60 43.47
C PHE A 42 53.41 9.93 44.49
N SER A 43 53.80 10.07 45.76
CA SER A 43 52.90 9.91 46.92
C SER A 43 52.85 11.13 47.85
N VAL A 44 51.62 11.44 48.30
CA VAL A 44 51.20 11.96 49.63
C VAL A 44 52.26 12.65 50.52
N SER A 45 52.09 13.95 50.82
CA SER A 45 51.82 14.45 52.20
C SER A 45 51.89 15.99 52.40
N SER A 46 51.14 16.48 53.41
CA SER A 46 51.33 17.70 54.23
C SER A 46 51.25 19.13 53.63
N SER A 47 50.33 19.92 54.19
CA SER A 47 50.26 21.39 54.28
C SER A 47 51.06 21.90 55.52
N PRO A 48 50.98 23.17 56.04
CA PRO A 48 50.31 24.42 55.57
C PRO A 48 51.09 25.77 55.79
N LEU A 49 50.44 26.94 55.50
CA LEU A 49 50.76 28.33 55.95
C LEU A 49 52.05 29.00 55.35
N ASN A 50 52.28 30.34 55.33
CA ASN A 50 51.61 31.52 55.94
C ASN A 50 51.89 32.90 55.23
N ARG A 51 50.94 33.86 55.35
CA ARG A 51 51.05 35.37 55.45
C ARG A 51 51.82 36.31 54.48
N HIS A 52 51.02 37.16 53.80
CA HIS A 52 50.96 38.66 53.79
C HIS A 52 52.18 39.62 53.64
N SER A 53 52.07 40.56 52.67
CA SER A 53 52.01 42.06 52.85
C SER A 53 51.66 42.74 51.49
N HIS A 54 50.66 43.64 51.34
CA HIS A 54 50.62 45.12 51.58
C HIS A 54 51.61 45.93 50.69
N ARG A 55 51.28 47.03 49.96
CA ARG A 55 50.25 48.13 49.98
C ARG A 55 49.86 48.54 48.51
N ILE A 56 48.66 49.06 48.13
CA ILE A 56 48.02 50.40 48.35
C ILE A 56 48.82 51.55 47.66
N ASN A 57 48.31 52.47 46.81
CA ASN A 57 46.95 53.06 46.64
C ASN A 57 46.61 53.72 45.25
N ASN A 58 45.30 53.93 44.99
CA ASN A 58 44.56 55.00 44.23
C ASN A 58 45.15 55.91 43.11
N GLY A 59 44.30 56.32 42.14
CA GLY A 59 44.42 57.60 41.40
C GLY A 59 43.53 57.78 40.13
N LEU A 60 42.45 58.59 40.18
CA LEU A 60 41.42 58.69 39.11
C LEU A 60 41.50 59.95 38.19
N ARG A 61 41.19 59.75 36.89
CA ARG A 61 40.37 60.59 35.95
C ARG A 61 40.92 61.82 35.14
N ARG A 62 40.43 61.84 33.88
CA ARG A 62 39.87 62.96 33.04
C ARG A 62 40.72 63.79 32.02
N ALA A 63 40.67 63.33 30.75
CA ALA A 63 39.96 63.95 29.59
C ALA A 63 40.48 65.17 28.78
N ARG A 64 40.63 64.94 27.44
CA ARG A 64 40.64 65.89 26.27
C ARG A 64 41.85 66.88 26.20
N PHE A 65 42.24 67.52 25.07
CA PHE A 65 41.60 67.79 23.75
C PHE A 65 42.53 67.50 22.52
N SER A 66 42.58 68.32 21.45
CA SER A 66 43.01 67.93 20.07
C SER A 66 43.92 68.93 19.30
N ALA A 67 44.75 68.41 18.38
CA ALA A 67 45.44 69.06 17.22
C ALA A 67 46.51 70.17 17.54
N VAL A 68 47.35 70.74 16.63
CA VAL A 68 47.31 71.00 15.15
C VAL A 68 48.74 71.12 14.52
N ALA A 69 48.95 70.54 13.30
CA ALA A 69 49.85 70.91 12.15
C ALA A 69 51.36 71.33 12.34
N THR A 70 52.23 71.59 11.33
CA THR A 70 52.09 71.88 9.86
C THR A 70 53.37 71.52 9.03
N GLU A 71 53.28 71.64 7.69
CA GLU A 71 54.33 71.66 6.62
C GLU A 71 54.90 70.29 6.14
N ILE A 72 54.88 69.81 4.88
CA ILE A 72 54.85 70.34 3.46
C ILE A 72 56.27 70.39 2.83
N THR A 73 56.54 70.00 1.57
CA THR A 73 55.71 69.48 0.44
C THR A 73 55.85 67.92 0.27
N GLU A 74 55.77 67.19 -0.87
CA GLU A 74 55.63 67.43 -2.34
C GLU A 74 54.86 66.27 -3.04
N THR A 75 54.81 66.18 -4.40
CA THR A 75 53.90 65.26 -5.14
C THR A 75 54.53 64.41 -6.26
N PRO A 76 53.89 63.26 -6.58
CA PRO A 76 53.47 62.99 -7.96
C PRO A 76 52.00 62.49 -8.10
N SER A 77 51.59 62.09 -9.31
CA SER A 77 50.19 61.98 -9.79
C SER A 77 49.45 60.64 -9.57
N ALA A 78 48.12 60.65 -9.80
CA ALA A 78 47.19 59.57 -9.43
C ALA A 78 46.75 58.61 -10.57
N PRO A 79 46.30 57.38 -10.24
CA PRO A 79 45.54 56.45 -11.10
C PRO A 79 44.00 56.57 -10.92
N PRO A 80 43.14 55.83 -11.68
CA PRO A 80 41.73 56.21 -11.91
C PRO A 80 40.71 55.66 -10.90
N PRO A 81 39.45 56.16 -10.91
CA PRO A 81 38.38 55.73 -10.00
C PRO A 81 37.49 54.60 -10.55
N GLY A 82 37.03 53.72 -9.66
CA GLY A 82 35.72 53.08 -9.76
C GLY A 82 35.65 51.67 -10.37
N GLU A 83 36.02 50.65 -9.58
CA GLU A 83 35.39 49.32 -9.70
C GLU A 83 34.42 49.11 -8.53
N SER A 84 33.27 48.49 -8.80
CA SER A 84 32.22 48.21 -7.82
C SER A 84 32.57 47.02 -6.93
N ARG A 85 32.07 47.04 -5.69
CA ARG A 85 32.27 45.95 -4.72
C ARG A 85 31.40 44.73 -5.04
N ASP A 86 31.92 43.82 -5.86
CA ASP A 86 31.48 42.42 -5.81
C ASP A 86 32.27 41.69 -4.72
N SER A 87 31.71 41.67 -3.51
CA SER A 87 32.22 40.90 -2.38
C SER A 87 31.31 39.71 -2.08
N ASP A 88 31.06 38.88 -3.10
CA ASP A 88 30.28 37.65 -2.98
C ASP A 88 31.17 36.54 -2.37
N ALA A 89 31.51 36.73 -1.10
CA ALA A 89 32.31 35.80 -0.32
C ALA A 89 31.44 34.61 0.08
N SER A 90 31.72 33.44 -0.51
CA SER A 90 31.03 32.20 -0.19
C SER A 90 31.33 31.76 1.25
N GLU A 91 30.42 32.09 2.17
CA GLU A 91 30.52 31.65 3.56
C GLU A 91 30.56 30.12 3.64
N GLY A 92 31.62 29.58 4.24
CA GLY A 92 31.76 28.14 4.42
C GLY A 92 30.66 27.60 5.33
N LYS A 93 29.86 26.64 4.83
CA LYS A 93 28.74 26.04 5.55
C LYS A 93 29.20 25.50 6.92
N ILE A 94 28.81 26.20 7.99
CA ILE A 94 29.18 25.84 9.36
C ILE A 94 28.60 24.45 9.69
N VAL A 95 29.48 23.48 9.92
CA VAL A 95 29.11 22.14 10.39
C VAL A 95 28.81 22.23 11.89
N LEU A 96 27.62 21.77 12.29
CA LEU A 96 27.21 21.75 13.69
C LEU A 96 27.88 20.57 14.42
N PRO A 97 28.64 20.80 15.51
CA PRO A 97 29.24 19.72 16.29
C PRO A 97 28.18 18.91 17.06
N THR A 98 28.36 17.59 17.09
CA THR A 98 27.60 16.65 17.95
C THR A 98 28.26 16.52 19.32
N ASN A 99 27.52 16.01 20.33
CA ASN A 99 28.07 15.71 21.66
C ASN A 99 29.25 14.73 21.64
N GLN A 100 29.33 13.84 20.65
CA GLN A 100 30.46 12.92 20.48
C GLN A 100 31.70 13.62 19.88
N SER A 101 31.49 14.64 19.04
CA SER A 101 32.58 15.40 18.41
C SER A 101 33.19 16.49 19.31
N SER A 102 32.51 16.91 20.37
CA SER A 102 33.05 17.84 21.37
C SER A 102 32.56 17.51 22.78
N GLU A 103 33.48 17.03 23.62
CA GLU A 103 33.30 16.87 25.07
C GLU A 103 33.00 18.22 25.74
N ARG A 104 33.57 19.32 25.22
CA ARG A 104 33.34 20.69 25.71
C ARG A 104 31.89 21.12 25.49
N LEU A 105 31.31 20.80 24.34
CA LEU A 105 29.91 21.08 24.02
C LEU A 105 28.95 20.29 24.94
N LEU A 106 29.26 19.02 25.20
CA LEU A 106 28.52 18.17 26.14
C LEU A 106 28.53 18.79 27.55
N ARG A 107 29.71 19.16 28.05
CA ARG A 107 29.89 19.87 29.34
C ARG A 107 29.12 21.19 29.41
N ILE A 108 29.14 21.98 28.33
CA ILE A 108 28.38 23.24 28.22
C ILE A 108 26.88 22.96 28.34
N ARG A 109 26.33 22.05 27.53
CA ARG A 109 24.89 21.72 27.53
C ARG A 109 24.41 21.20 28.88
N HIS A 110 25.21 20.37 29.54
CA HIS A 110 24.89 19.84 30.86
C HIS A 110 24.92 20.93 31.95
N THR A 111 25.92 21.81 31.96
CA THR A 111 25.90 22.98 32.87
C THR A 111 24.78 23.97 32.53
N CYS A 112 24.38 24.13 31.27
CA CYS A 112 23.21 24.93 30.89
C CYS A 112 21.91 24.37 31.47
N ALA A 113 21.75 23.04 31.55
CA ALA A 113 20.62 22.41 32.23
C ALA A 113 20.57 22.79 33.72
N HIS A 114 21.68 22.64 34.45
CA HIS A 114 21.77 23.03 35.85
C HIS A 114 21.54 24.55 36.07
N VAL A 115 22.07 25.40 35.18
CA VAL A 115 21.81 26.85 35.20
C VAL A 115 20.34 27.18 34.94
N MET A 116 19.64 26.39 34.11
CA MET A 116 18.19 26.51 33.91
C MET A 116 17.41 26.10 35.16
N ALA A 117 17.74 24.98 35.80
CA ALA A 117 17.11 24.56 37.04
C ALA A 117 17.28 25.59 38.17
N MET A 118 18.50 26.08 38.36
CA MET A 118 18.81 27.19 39.26
C MET A 118 18.01 28.47 38.93
N ALA A 119 17.80 28.77 37.65
CA ALA A 119 17.01 29.94 37.23
C ALA A 119 15.51 29.75 37.50
N VAL A 120 14.97 28.55 37.29
CA VAL A 120 13.55 28.23 37.54
C VAL A 120 13.24 28.30 39.03
N GLN A 121 13.98 27.59 39.91
CA GLN A 121 13.73 27.61 41.36
C GLN A 121 13.88 29.01 41.98
N LYS A 122 14.60 29.91 41.30
CA LYS A 122 14.81 31.29 41.75
C LYS A 122 13.74 32.28 41.31
N ILE A 123 12.91 31.88 40.34
CA ILE A 123 11.70 32.61 39.91
C ILE A 123 10.45 31.96 40.56
N TYR A 124 10.49 30.65 40.77
CA TYR A 124 9.42 29.81 41.32
C TYR A 124 9.96 28.95 42.48
N PRO A 125 10.01 29.48 43.72
CA PRO A 125 10.63 28.80 44.86
C PRO A 125 10.03 27.43 45.21
N ASP A 126 8.76 27.22 44.89
CA ASP A 126 8.04 25.96 45.17
C ASP A 126 8.23 24.89 44.08
N ALA A 127 8.95 25.19 42.99
CA ALA A 127 9.21 24.25 41.91
C ALA A 127 10.30 23.24 42.30
N LYS A 128 9.95 21.95 42.33
CA LYS A 128 10.89 20.85 42.61
C LYS A 128 11.60 20.43 41.31
N VAL A 129 12.89 20.14 41.37
CA VAL A 129 13.67 19.73 40.19
C VAL A 129 13.89 18.22 40.17
N THR A 130 13.77 17.61 38.99
CA THR A 130 13.83 16.15 38.85
C THR A 130 15.04 15.70 38.02
N ILE A 131 14.93 15.55 36.70
CA ILE A 131 15.97 15.05 35.80
C ILE A 131 16.23 16.06 34.68
N GLY A 132 17.50 16.35 34.38
CA GLY A 132 17.90 17.35 33.39
C GLY A 132 19.15 17.04 32.58
N PRO A 133 19.07 16.12 31.60
CA PRO A 133 20.21 15.65 30.83
C PRO A 133 20.49 16.53 29.61
N TRP A 134 21.70 16.40 29.07
CA TRP A 134 21.99 16.84 27.71
C TRP A 134 21.33 15.90 26.67
N ILE A 135 21.00 16.44 25.50
CA ILE A 135 20.51 15.70 24.33
C ILE A 135 21.34 16.09 23.09
N GLU A 136 21.18 15.38 21.97
CA GLU A 136 22.04 15.52 20.78
C GLU A 136 22.30 16.97 20.32
N ASN A 137 21.27 17.83 20.43
CA ASN A 137 21.30 19.23 19.97
C ASN A 137 21.02 20.25 21.09
N GLY A 138 21.11 19.86 22.36
CA GLY A 138 20.72 20.73 23.47
C GLY A 138 20.67 20.03 24.83
N PHE A 139 19.65 20.36 25.63
CA PHE A 139 19.35 19.80 26.94
C PHE A 139 17.86 19.96 27.27
N TYR A 140 17.37 19.29 28.31
CA TYR A 140 16.09 19.61 28.93
C TYR A 140 16.19 19.57 30.47
N TYR A 141 15.14 19.98 31.17
CA TYR A 141 14.95 19.70 32.60
C TYR A 141 13.45 19.57 32.91
N ASP A 142 13.14 18.60 33.77
CA ASP A 142 11.78 18.31 34.22
C ASP A 142 11.52 18.89 35.63
N PHE A 143 10.37 19.58 35.78
CA PHE A 143 9.97 20.29 37.00
C PHE A 143 8.57 19.84 37.46
N ASP A 144 8.39 19.60 38.76
CA ASP A 144 7.06 19.46 39.38
C ASP A 144 6.58 20.85 39.83
N MET A 145 5.75 21.49 38.99
CA MET A 145 5.21 22.83 39.17
C MET A 145 4.03 23.11 38.23
N GLU A 146 3.33 24.23 38.46
CA GLU A 146 2.27 24.75 37.58
C GLU A 146 2.73 24.99 36.12
N PRO A 147 1.84 24.84 35.11
CA PRO A 147 2.21 24.97 33.70
C PRO A 147 2.82 26.32 33.31
N LEU A 148 3.95 26.27 32.60
CA LEU A 148 4.72 27.43 32.15
C LEU A 148 4.27 27.94 30.77
N THR A 149 4.40 29.25 30.52
CA THR A 149 4.10 29.87 29.22
C THR A 149 5.35 30.40 28.50
N ASP A 150 5.23 30.72 27.21
CA ASP A 150 6.30 31.39 26.43
C ASP A 150 6.78 32.72 27.04
N LYS A 151 5.94 33.38 27.84
CA LYS A 151 6.32 34.60 28.58
C LYS A 151 7.25 34.29 29.75
N ASP A 152 7.13 33.09 30.32
CA ASP A 152 7.93 32.61 31.44
C ASP A 152 9.28 32.09 30.98
N LEU A 153 9.36 31.40 29.83
CA LEU A 153 10.64 31.09 29.17
C LEU A 153 11.53 32.34 29.02
N LYS A 154 10.93 33.49 28.65
CA LYS A 154 11.64 34.77 28.53
C LYS A 154 12.08 35.36 29.88
N LYS A 155 11.42 35.02 30.99
CA LYS A 155 11.90 35.35 32.36
C LYS A 155 13.07 34.43 32.75
N ILE A 156 12.92 33.13 32.53
CA ILE A 156 13.90 32.09 32.88
C ILE A 156 15.22 32.33 32.13
N LYS A 157 15.17 32.51 30.81
CA LYS A 157 16.35 32.86 29.99
C LYS A 157 17.08 34.11 30.50
N LYS A 158 16.34 35.14 30.91
CA LYS A 158 16.92 36.38 31.46
C LYS A 158 17.62 36.17 32.80
N GLU A 159 17.14 35.27 33.65
CA GLU A 159 17.83 34.91 34.90
C GLU A 159 19.01 33.95 34.66
N MET A 160 18.91 33.02 33.70
CA MET A 160 20.05 32.22 33.23
C MET A 160 21.18 33.11 32.74
N ASP A 161 20.89 34.13 31.93
CA ASP A 161 21.87 35.10 31.43
C ASP A 161 22.50 35.93 32.57
N ARG A 162 21.77 36.13 33.68
CA ARG A 162 22.30 36.75 34.91
C ARG A 162 23.21 35.79 35.68
N ILE A 163 22.87 34.51 35.78
CA ILE A 163 23.67 33.47 36.43
C ILE A 163 24.96 33.17 35.66
N ILE A 164 24.91 33.15 34.32
CA ILE A 164 26.09 33.09 33.44
C ILE A 164 26.93 34.36 33.62
N GLY A 165 26.29 35.54 33.64
CA GLY A 165 26.94 36.83 33.87
C GLY A 165 27.69 36.94 35.21
N LYS A 166 27.27 36.20 36.25
CA LYS A 166 27.97 36.12 37.55
C LYS A 166 29.30 35.36 37.52
N ARG A 167 29.52 34.47 36.55
CA ARG A 167 30.70 33.58 36.48
C ARG A 167 30.92 32.77 37.77
N LEU A 168 29.88 32.11 38.25
CA LEU A 168 29.95 31.27 39.44
C LEU A 168 30.83 30.04 39.17
N PRO A 169 31.69 29.59 40.10
CA PRO A 169 32.46 28.36 39.94
C PRO A 169 31.54 27.14 40.02
N LEU A 170 31.89 26.06 39.34
CA LEU A 170 31.28 24.75 39.55
C LEU A 170 32.21 23.87 40.38
N ILE A 171 31.70 23.33 41.48
CA ILE A 171 32.49 22.55 42.44
C ILE A 171 31.83 21.18 42.61
N LYS A 172 32.58 20.12 42.30
CA LYS A 172 32.21 18.74 42.62
C LYS A 172 32.53 18.46 44.08
N GLU A 173 31.54 18.01 44.84
CA GLU A 173 31.68 17.44 46.18
C GLU A 173 31.37 15.94 46.11
N GLU A 174 32.12 15.13 46.86
CA GLU A 174 31.85 13.71 47.06
C GLU A 174 31.37 13.50 48.49
N VAL A 175 30.19 12.91 48.64
CA VAL A 175 29.48 12.75 49.92
C VAL A 175 29.04 11.30 50.13
N SER A 176 28.81 10.93 51.40
CA SER A 176 28.15 9.67 51.74
C SER A 176 26.64 9.75 51.50
N ARG A 177 26.00 8.58 51.37
CA ARG A 177 24.55 8.44 51.20
C ARG A 177 23.74 9.12 52.30
N ASP A 178 24.14 8.90 53.56
CA ASP A 178 23.52 9.55 54.73
C ASP A 178 23.57 11.08 54.68
N GLU A 179 24.65 11.65 54.14
CA GLU A 179 24.84 13.09 54.05
C GLU A 179 24.03 13.69 52.88
N ALA A 180 24.03 13.02 51.73
CA ALA A 180 23.14 13.37 50.62
C ALA A 180 21.67 13.33 51.06
N GLN A 181 21.25 12.26 51.75
CA GLN A 181 19.89 12.08 52.26
C GLN A 181 19.47 13.21 53.21
N LYS A 182 20.31 13.57 54.20
CA LYS A 182 20.04 14.69 55.12
C LYS A 182 19.87 16.01 54.38
N ARG A 183 20.74 16.29 53.40
CA ARG A 183 20.68 17.53 52.61
C ARG A 183 19.43 17.61 51.73
N ILE A 184 19.04 16.50 51.09
CA ILE A 184 17.80 16.43 50.29
C ILE A 184 16.56 16.63 51.17
N MET A 185 16.50 15.96 52.33
CA MET A 185 15.41 16.13 53.30
C MET A 185 15.31 17.58 53.79
N ALA A 186 16.44 18.26 54.03
CA ALA A 186 16.47 19.65 54.48
C ALA A 186 15.97 20.67 53.43
N ILE A 187 15.98 20.32 52.14
CA ILE A 187 15.42 21.15 51.05
C ILE A 187 14.07 20.65 50.51
N ASN A 188 13.52 19.56 51.08
CA ASN A 188 12.22 18.99 50.72
C ASN A 188 12.06 18.64 49.22
N GLU A 189 13.09 18.02 48.62
CA GLU A 189 13.11 17.61 47.20
C GLU A 189 12.83 16.10 47.03
N PRO A 190 11.56 15.66 46.89
CA PRO A 190 11.20 14.24 46.91
C PRO A 190 11.76 13.46 45.71
N TYR A 191 11.86 14.06 44.53
CA TYR A 191 12.41 13.39 43.35
C TYR A 191 13.91 13.11 43.48
N LYS A 192 14.66 13.97 44.19
CA LYS A 192 16.08 13.72 44.49
C LYS A 192 16.26 12.53 45.46
N MET A 193 15.31 12.27 46.36
CA MET A 193 15.30 11.04 47.19
C MET A 193 15.16 9.79 46.30
N GLU A 194 14.17 9.78 45.42
CA GLU A 194 13.95 8.67 44.46
C GLU A 194 15.14 8.43 43.51
N ILE A 195 15.89 9.48 43.16
CA ILE A 195 17.12 9.37 42.37
C ILE A 195 18.25 8.79 43.23
N LEU A 196 18.46 9.32 44.45
CA LEU A 196 19.47 8.83 45.40
C LEU A 196 19.29 7.33 45.72
N GLU A 197 18.05 6.87 45.93
CA GLU A 197 17.73 5.46 46.15
C GLU A 197 18.06 4.57 44.95
N SER A 198 18.03 5.12 43.73
CA SER A 198 18.35 4.37 42.50
C SER A 198 19.86 4.30 42.19
N ILE A 199 20.68 5.18 42.77
CA ILE A 199 22.15 5.12 42.66
C ILE A 199 22.68 3.99 43.54
N LYS A 200 23.38 3.02 42.95
CA LYS A 200 23.97 1.88 43.66
C LYS A 200 25.44 2.08 44.03
N ASP A 201 26.15 2.88 43.25
CA ASP A 201 27.59 3.12 43.40
C ASP A 201 27.89 4.25 44.40
N GLU A 202 29.09 4.24 44.97
CA GLU A 202 29.60 5.28 45.88
C GLU A 202 31.05 5.65 45.54
N PRO A 203 31.50 6.90 45.80
CA PRO A 203 30.81 7.98 46.50
C PRO A 203 29.73 8.68 45.64
N ILE A 204 28.74 9.25 46.32
CA ILE A 204 27.69 10.04 45.67
C ILE A 204 28.22 11.45 45.39
N THR A 205 27.85 11.99 44.24
CA THR A 205 28.44 13.23 43.71
C THR A 205 27.41 14.35 43.64
N ILE A 206 27.81 15.51 44.17
CA ILE A 206 27.02 16.75 44.15
C ILE A 206 27.81 17.80 43.38
N TYR A 207 27.16 18.55 42.50
CA TYR A 207 27.74 19.75 41.87
C TYR A 207 27.06 21.01 42.38
N HIS A 208 27.87 21.89 42.96
CA HIS A 208 27.47 23.24 43.39
C HIS A 208 27.66 24.25 42.27
N ILE A 209 26.74 25.22 42.13
CA ILE A 209 26.91 26.43 41.32
C ILE A 209 27.14 27.62 42.27
N GLY A 210 28.41 27.96 42.48
CA GLY A 210 28.84 28.87 43.54
C GLY A 210 28.38 28.37 44.91
N ASN A 211 27.90 29.29 45.75
CA ASN A 211 27.30 28.97 47.05
C ASN A 211 25.76 29.18 47.01
N GLU A 212 25.15 29.26 45.82
CA GLU A 212 23.74 29.65 45.65
C GLU A 212 22.80 28.46 45.35
N TRP A 213 23.31 27.34 44.83
CA TRP A 213 22.51 26.18 44.40
C TRP A 213 23.38 24.92 44.24
N TRP A 214 22.79 23.73 44.36
CA TRP A 214 23.47 22.45 44.12
C TRP A 214 22.53 21.38 43.58
N ASP A 215 23.09 20.38 42.89
CA ASP A 215 22.35 19.19 42.47
C ASP A 215 23.14 17.88 42.54
N LEU A 216 22.42 16.77 42.65
CA LEU A 216 22.92 15.40 42.73
C LEU A 216 23.13 14.87 41.31
N CYS A 217 24.39 14.81 40.88
CA CYS A 217 24.73 14.61 39.48
C CYS A 217 26.18 14.11 39.31
N ALA A 218 26.41 13.22 38.34
CA ALA A 218 27.75 12.70 38.01
C ALA A 218 28.63 13.69 37.22
N GLY A 219 28.01 14.65 36.51
CA GLY A 219 28.68 15.47 35.49
C GLY A 219 28.78 14.75 34.14
N PRO A 220 29.71 15.13 33.24
CA PRO A 220 30.72 16.18 33.41
C PRO A 220 30.14 17.59 33.20
N HIS A 221 30.87 18.60 33.67
CA HIS A 221 30.49 20.02 33.58
C HIS A 221 31.68 20.90 33.16
N VAL A 222 31.42 22.18 32.86
CA VAL A 222 32.46 23.22 32.76
C VAL A 222 32.83 23.77 34.14
N GLU A 223 34.00 24.41 34.25
CA GLU A 223 34.61 24.87 35.51
C GLU A 223 33.88 26.08 36.13
N SER A 224 33.15 26.86 35.32
CA SER A 224 32.36 28.00 35.76
C SER A 224 31.20 28.27 34.80
N THR A 225 30.11 28.86 35.30
CA THR A 225 29.05 29.41 34.45
C THR A 225 29.57 30.46 33.47
N GLY A 226 30.72 31.09 33.77
CA GLY A 226 31.40 32.04 32.88
C GLY A 226 32.05 31.43 31.64
N ASN A 227 32.16 30.10 31.56
CA ASN A 227 32.67 29.37 30.39
C ASN A 227 31.57 29.16 29.33
N ILE A 228 30.30 29.45 29.68
CA ILE A 228 29.16 29.41 28.76
C ILE A 228 29.03 30.77 28.06
N ASN A 229 28.97 30.77 26.73
CA ASN A 229 28.58 31.96 25.99
C ASN A 229 27.05 32.14 26.06
N ARG A 230 26.56 33.11 26.84
CA ARG A 230 25.12 33.41 26.99
C ARG A 230 24.40 33.71 25.66
N ASN A 231 25.13 34.19 24.65
CA ASN A 231 24.59 34.46 23.31
C ASN A 231 24.48 33.19 22.45
N ALA A 232 25.06 32.07 22.91
CA ALA A 232 25.03 30.76 22.25
C ALA A 232 24.08 29.76 22.94
N VAL A 233 23.23 30.25 23.85
CA VAL A 233 22.20 29.49 24.58
C VAL A 233 20.83 30.07 24.24
N GLU A 234 19.82 29.23 24.05
CA GLU A 234 18.42 29.64 23.89
C GLU A 234 17.44 28.62 24.49
N LEU A 235 16.26 29.07 24.94
CA LEU A 235 15.19 28.19 25.41
C LEU A 235 14.15 27.98 24.32
N GLU A 236 13.73 26.73 24.11
CA GLU A 236 13.05 26.32 22.88
C GLU A 236 11.53 26.17 23.02
N SER A 237 11.08 25.45 24.04
CA SER A 237 9.67 25.11 24.27
C SER A 237 9.44 24.48 25.65
N VAL A 238 8.20 24.52 26.13
CA VAL A 238 7.71 23.71 27.25
C VAL A 238 6.93 22.51 26.70
N ALA A 239 6.96 21.37 27.38
CA ALA A 239 6.13 20.19 27.12
C ALA A 239 5.73 19.51 28.44
N GLY A 240 4.71 18.65 28.42
CA GLY A 240 4.43 17.73 29.52
C GLY A 240 5.30 16.47 29.44
N ALA A 241 5.74 15.95 30.58
CA ALA A 241 6.42 14.65 30.70
C ALA A 241 5.99 13.93 31.99
N TYR A 242 5.75 12.62 31.94
CA TYR A 242 5.41 11.85 33.14
C TYR A 242 6.68 11.41 33.90
N TRP A 243 6.63 11.38 35.24
CA TRP A 243 7.76 10.95 36.05
C TRP A 243 8.17 9.50 35.71
N ARG A 244 9.46 9.31 35.35
CA ARG A 244 10.01 8.06 34.76
C ARG A 244 9.27 7.52 33.52
N GLY A 245 8.44 8.33 32.86
CA GLY A 245 7.61 7.93 31.70
C GLY A 245 6.34 7.14 32.03
N ASP A 246 6.01 6.97 33.32
CA ASP A 246 4.84 6.22 33.79
C ASP A 246 3.61 7.12 33.88
N THR A 247 2.60 6.88 33.04
CA THR A 247 1.37 7.69 32.95
C THR A 247 0.53 7.69 34.23
N ASN A 248 0.79 6.80 35.18
CA ASN A 248 0.13 6.75 36.49
C ASN A 248 0.78 7.69 37.52
N LYS A 249 1.89 8.36 37.18
CA LYS A 249 2.67 9.23 38.06
C LYS A 249 2.42 10.73 37.75
N PRO A 250 2.90 11.67 38.61
CA PRO A 250 2.73 13.10 38.36
C PRO A 250 3.24 13.54 36.99
N MET A 251 2.49 14.45 36.36
CA MET A 251 2.87 15.12 35.12
C MET A 251 3.74 16.33 35.43
N LEU A 252 4.97 16.30 34.93
CA LEU A 252 6.00 17.31 35.08
C LEU A 252 6.02 18.28 33.88
N GLN A 253 6.49 19.50 34.11
CA GLN A 253 6.79 20.48 33.08
C GLN A 253 8.23 20.29 32.59
N ARG A 254 8.40 19.86 31.34
CA ARG A 254 9.70 19.74 30.67
C ARG A 254 10.03 21.03 29.93
N ILE A 255 11.12 21.70 30.29
CA ILE A 255 11.67 22.81 29.49
C ILE A 255 12.79 22.28 28.61
N TYR A 256 12.73 22.54 27.30
CA TYR A 256 13.81 22.28 26.36
C TYR A 256 14.67 23.53 26.13
N GLY A 257 15.98 23.34 26.00
CA GLY A 257 16.94 24.39 25.66
C GLY A 257 18.05 23.87 24.75
N THR A 258 18.73 24.79 24.05
CA THR A 258 19.89 24.50 23.22
C THR A 258 21.09 25.33 23.68
N ALA A 259 22.29 24.79 23.51
CA ALA A 259 23.55 25.47 23.83
C ALA A 259 24.67 25.02 22.89
N TRP A 260 25.52 25.99 22.51
CA TRP A 260 26.61 25.86 21.55
C TRP A 260 27.89 26.54 22.05
N GLU A 261 29.02 26.30 21.40
CA GLU A 261 30.30 26.92 21.79
C GLU A 261 30.43 28.38 21.30
N SER A 262 29.67 28.74 20.25
CA SER A 262 29.71 30.06 19.61
C SER A 262 28.32 30.55 19.20
N GLU A 263 28.17 31.87 19.02
CA GLU A 263 26.92 32.50 18.59
C GLU A 263 26.58 32.14 17.13
N GLU A 264 27.62 31.89 16.33
CA GLU A 264 27.58 31.48 14.93
C GLU A 264 27.02 30.06 14.79
N GLN A 265 27.39 29.14 15.69
CA GLN A 265 26.78 27.80 15.77
C GLN A 265 25.30 27.86 16.16
N LEU A 266 24.92 28.72 17.12
CA LEU A 266 23.51 28.90 17.46
C LEU A 266 22.72 29.46 16.26
N LYS A 267 23.24 30.46 15.55
CA LYS A 267 22.60 31.01 14.33
C LYS A 267 22.44 29.94 13.25
N ALA A 268 23.46 29.12 13.01
CA ALA A 268 23.40 28.01 12.07
C ALA A 268 22.36 26.95 12.48
N TYR A 269 22.26 26.62 13.77
CA TYR A 269 21.24 25.72 14.32
C TYR A 269 19.81 26.29 14.21
N LEU A 270 19.62 27.58 14.51
CA LEU A 270 18.32 28.24 14.39
C LEU A 270 17.86 28.29 12.92
N HIS A 271 18.76 28.66 11.99
CA HIS A 271 18.48 28.61 10.55
C HIS A 271 18.15 27.19 10.07
N PHE A 272 18.90 26.17 10.53
CA PHE A 272 18.59 24.77 10.27
C PHE A 272 17.20 24.38 10.79
N LYS A 273 16.81 24.84 11.99
CA LYS A 273 15.50 24.57 12.59
C LYS A 273 14.36 25.29 11.87
N GLU A 274 14.60 26.48 11.33
CA GLU A 274 13.66 27.20 10.46
C GLU A 274 13.49 26.52 9.11
N GLU A 275 14.57 26.08 8.48
CA GLU A 275 14.55 25.31 7.23
C GLU A 275 13.87 23.95 7.40
N ALA A 276 14.07 23.27 8.54
CA ALA A 276 13.34 22.05 8.91
C ALA A 276 11.83 22.32 9.07
N LYS A 277 11.44 23.37 9.80
CA LYS A 277 10.04 23.82 9.89
C LYS A 277 9.47 24.24 8.53
N ARG A 278 10.30 24.72 7.60
CA ARG A 278 9.89 25.06 6.23
C ARG A 278 9.60 23.80 5.39
N ARG A 279 10.30 22.69 5.68
CA ARG A 279 10.22 21.42 4.96
C ARG A 279 9.22 20.41 5.53
N ASP A 280 8.73 20.64 6.76
CA ASP A 280 7.78 19.77 7.46
C ASP A 280 6.66 19.21 6.56
N HIS A 281 6.68 17.90 6.34
CA HIS A 281 5.80 17.20 5.41
C HIS A 281 4.32 17.31 5.78
N ARG A 282 4.00 17.57 7.06
CA ARG A 282 2.62 17.74 7.53
C ARG A 282 2.07 19.08 7.06
N ARG A 283 2.88 20.14 7.16
CA ARG A 283 2.55 21.48 6.64
C ARG A 283 2.48 21.47 5.12
N ILE A 284 3.49 20.91 4.45
CA ILE A 284 3.53 20.86 2.98
C ILE A 284 2.42 19.97 2.41
N GLY A 285 2.12 18.83 3.07
CA GLY A 285 1.02 17.94 2.70
C GLY A 285 -0.36 18.59 2.80
N GLN A 286 -0.53 19.56 3.71
CA GLN A 286 -1.71 20.42 3.77
C GLN A 286 -1.68 21.52 2.70
N ASP A 287 -0.56 22.26 2.56
CA ASP A 287 -0.41 23.37 1.60
C ASP A 287 -0.58 22.94 0.13
N LEU A 288 -0.17 21.71 -0.21
CA LEU A 288 -0.25 21.11 -1.55
C LEU A 288 -1.44 20.16 -1.73
N ASP A 289 -2.20 19.88 -0.66
CA ASP A 289 -3.36 18.98 -0.66
C ASP A 289 -3.02 17.54 -1.12
N LEU A 290 -2.00 16.94 -0.46
CA LEU A 290 -1.50 15.59 -0.74
C LEU A 290 -2.17 14.52 0.13
N PHE A 291 -2.37 14.81 1.42
CA PHE A 291 -2.97 13.87 2.36
C PHE A 291 -3.68 14.56 3.54
N SER A 292 -4.38 13.77 4.33
CA SER A 292 -4.83 14.10 5.68
C SER A 292 -4.76 12.89 6.61
N ILE A 293 -4.84 13.15 7.91
CA ILE A 293 -5.17 12.19 8.97
C ILE A 293 -6.37 12.82 9.67
N GLN A 294 -7.43 12.05 9.93
CA GLN A 294 -8.72 12.58 10.40
C GLN A 294 -9.14 11.87 11.69
N ASP A 295 -9.35 12.64 12.76
CA ASP A 295 -9.55 12.09 14.11
C ASP A 295 -10.88 11.34 14.27
N GLU A 296 -11.87 11.68 13.44
CA GLU A 296 -13.15 10.98 13.29
C GLU A 296 -12.99 9.56 12.72
N ALA A 297 -11.94 9.33 11.92
CA ALA A 297 -11.60 8.03 11.37
C ALA A 297 -10.56 7.28 12.21
N GLY A 298 -9.59 7.99 12.79
CA GLY A 298 -8.64 7.46 13.78
C GLY A 298 -7.21 7.96 13.61
N GLY A 299 -6.51 8.10 14.74
CA GLY A 299 -5.14 8.62 14.77
C GLY A 299 -4.16 7.72 14.02
N GLY A 300 -3.32 8.33 13.17
CA GLY A 300 -2.30 7.61 12.42
C GLY A 300 -2.83 6.75 11.26
N LEU A 301 -4.04 7.06 10.76
CA LEU A 301 -4.63 6.43 9.57
C LEU A 301 -4.67 7.47 8.43
N VAL A 302 -3.93 7.20 7.35
CA VAL A 302 -3.67 8.18 6.29
C VAL A 302 -4.72 8.13 5.18
N PHE A 303 -5.29 9.29 4.87
CA PHE A 303 -6.15 9.52 3.70
C PHE A 303 -5.31 10.18 2.61
N TRP A 304 -5.11 9.47 1.49
CA TRP A 304 -4.37 9.99 0.34
C TRP A 304 -5.33 10.73 -0.59
N HIS A 305 -5.11 12.04 -0.74
CA HIS A 305 -5.92 12.93 -1.58
C HIS A 305 -5.45 12.82 -3.04
N PRO A 306 -6.19 13.30 -4.05
CA PRO A 306 -5.92 12.96 -5.46
C PRO A 306 -4.48 13.19 -5.91
N LYS A 307 -3.86 14.31 -5.49
CA LYS A 307 -2.45 14.59 -5.77
C LYS A 307 -1.50 13.62 -5.06
N GLY A 308 -1.73 13.30 -3.79
CA GLY A 308 -0.93 12.32 -3.06
C GLY A 308 -1.13 10.89 -3.57
N ALA A 309 -2.35 10.52 -3.94
CA ALA A 309 -2.70 9.25 -4.55
C ALA A 309 -1.99 9.03 -5.91
N ILE A 310 -1.91 10.08 -6.74
CA ILE A 310 -1.13 10.06 -7.99
C ILE A 310 0.36 9.86 -7.71
N VAL A 311 0.96 10.62 -6.79
CA VAL A 311 2.39 10.47 -6.42
C VAL A 311 2.65 9.06 -5.87
N ARG A 312 1.76 8.55 -5.01
CA ARG A 312 1.82 7.19 -4.45
C ARG A 312 1.76 6.14 -5.56
N HIS A 313 0.80 6.24 -6.47
CA HIS A 313 0.66 5.34 -7.62
C HIS A 313 1.92 5.32 -8.50
N ILE A 314 2.55 6.47 -8.73
CA ILE A 314 3.82 6.56 -9.49
C ILE A 314 4.95 5.80 -8.77
N ILE A 315 5.02 5.87 -7.44
CA ILE A 315 6.00 5.13 -6.63
C ILE A 315 5.70 3.61 -6.67
N GLU A 316 4.44 3.22 -6.46
CA GLU A 316 3.99 1.82 -6.49
C GLU A 316 4.25 1.16 -7.85
N ASP A 317 3.97 1.86 -8.95
CA ASP A 317 4.17 1.33 -10.31
C ASP A 317 5.64 1.21 -10.70
N ALA A 318 6.47 2.19 -10.30
CA ALA A 318 7.92 2.13 -10.48
C ALA A 318 8.51 0.92 -9.73
N TRP A 319 8.13 0.74 -8.46
CA TRP A 319 8.50 -0.42 -7.64
C TRP A 319 8.05 -1.73 -8.30
N LYS A 320 6.76 -1.86 -8.67
CA LYS A 320 6.22 -3.06 -9.34
C LYS A 320 6.99 -3.41 -10.62
N LYS A 321 7.43 -2.42 -11.39
CA LYS A 321 8.20 -2.63 -12.63
C LYS A 321 9.61 -3.14 -12.35
N VAL A 322 10.39 -2.45 -11.51
CA VAL A 322 11.78 -2.83 -11.20
C VAL A 322 11.85 -4.22 -10.55
N HIS A 323 10.86 -4.58 -9.72
CA HIS A 323 10.78 -5.89 -9.07
C HIS A 323 10.52 -7.03 -10.04
N LEU A 324 9.57 -6.88 -10.98
CA LEU A 324 9.33 -7.87 -12.03
C LEU A 324 10.54 -8.05 -12.96
N GLN A 325 11.24 -6.95 -13.28
CA GLN A 325 12.46 -6.99 -14.10
C GLN A 325 13.62 -7.69 -13.40
N ASN A 326 13.73 -7.56 -12.07
CA ASN A 326 14.68 -8.28 -11.22
C ASN A 326 14.17 -9.67 -10.76
N GLY A 327 13.06 -10.16 -11.31
CA GLY A 327 12.60 -11.54 -11.13
C GLY A 327 11.98 -11.85 -9.76
N TYR A 328 11.28 -10.87 -9.17
CA TYR A 328 10.34 -11.10 -8.07
C TYR A 328 8.93 -11.39 -8.60
N ASP A 329 8.28 -12.38 -8.02
CA ASP A 329 6.87 -12.67 -8.22
C ASP A 329 6.00 -11.81 -7.28
N LEU A 330 4.95 -11.17 -7.82
CA LEU A 330 4.07 -10.32 -7.03
C LEU A 330 2.98 -11.13 -6.31
N LEU A 331 2.71 -10.80 -5.06
CA LEU A 331 1.58 -11.32 -4.27
C LEU A 331 0.65 -10.18 -3.85
N TYR A 332 -0.61 -10.51 -3.57
CA TYR A 332 -1.52 -9.68 -2.78
C TYR A 332 -2.19 -10.61 -1.76
N THR A 333 -2.05 -10.35 -0.46
CA THR A 333 -2.55 -11.24 0.60
C THR A 333 -3.46 -10.50 1.60
N PRO A 334 -4.33 -11.19 2.35
CA PRO A 334 -5.32 -10.54 3.22
C PRO A 334 -4.73 -9.68 4.34
N HIS A 335 -5.46 -8.64 4.78
CA HIS A 335 -5.06 -7.81 5.92
C HIS A 335 -5.36 -8.42 7.30
N VAL A 336 -6.14 -9.51 7.34
CA VAL A 336 -6.53 -10.26 8.55
C VAL A 336 -6.32 -11.76 8.35
N ALA A 337 -5.98 -12.45 9.43
CA ALA A 337 -5.92 -13.92 9.47
C ALA A 337 -6.25 -14.46 10.87
N LYS A 338 -6.53 -15.76 11.00
CA LYS A 338 -6.70 -16.46 12.28
C LYS A 338 -5.54 -16.20 13.24
N ALA A 339 -5.84 -16.10 14.53
CA ALA A 339 -4.89 -15.80 15.59
C ALA A 339 -3.72 -16.82 15.67
N ASP A 340 -3.97 -18.09 15.37
CA ASP A 340 -2.95 -19.15 15.43
C ASP A 340 -1.80 -18.97 14.41
N LEU A 341 -2.03 -18.29 13.27
CA LEU A 341 -0.95 -17.96 12.32
C LEU A 341 0.12 -17.05 12.97
N TRP A 342 -0.31 -16.15 13.84
CA TRP A 342 0.53 -15.23 14.61
C TRP A 342 1.19 -15.91 15.81
N LYS A 343 0.59 -16.98 16.31
CA LYS A 343 1.15 -17.84 17.36
C LYS A 343 2.25 -18.76 16.83
N ILE A 344 2.02 -19.45 15.70
CA ILE A 344 3.01 -20.30 15.01
C ILE A 344 4.28 -19.48 14.69
N SER A 345 4.09 -18.31 14.06
CA SER A 345 5.19 -17.39 13.73
C SER A 345 5.83 -16.68 14.93
N GLY A 346 5.29 -16.83 16.15
CA GLY A 346 5.79 -16.18 17.36
C GLY A 346 5.45 -14.69 17.51
N HIS A 347 4.86 -14.04 16.50
CA HIS A 347 4.48 -12.62 16.58
C HIS A 347 3.52 -12.33 17.74
N LEU A 348 2.61 -13.25 18.07
CA LEU A 348 1.69 -13.09 19.20
C LEU A 348 2.41 -13.11 20.57
N GLU A 349 3.67 -13.57 20.62
CA GLU A 349 4.53 -13.59 21.81
C GLU A 349 5.40 -12.32 21.88
N PHE A 350 5.99 -11.90 20.75
CA PHE A 350 6.96 -10.79 20.70
C PHE A 350 6.38 -9.42 20.33
N TYR A 351 5.23 -9.35 19.64
CA TYR A 351 4.62 -8.11 19.14
C TYR A 351 3.29 -7.74 19.81
N LYS A 352 2.84 -8.51 20.81
CA LYS A 352 1.51 -8.36 21.44
C LYS A 352 1.19 -6.93 21.88
N GLU A 353 2.15 -6.23 22.49
CA GLU A 353 2.02 -4.85 22.99
C GLU A 353 1.93 -3.79 21.86
N SER A 354 2.19 -4.17 20.61
CA SER A 354 2.13 -3.33 19.42
C SER A 354 1.15 -3.84 18.36
N MET A 355 0.29 -4.78 18.72
CA MET A 355 -0.76 -5.32 17.86
C MET A 355 -2.12 -4.75 18.28
N PHE A 356 -3.03 -4.58 17.31
CA PHE A 356 -4.44 -4.33 17.62
C PHE A 356 -5.07 -5.60 18.22
N ASP A 357 -6.04 -5.43 19.12
CA ASP A 357 -6.83 -6.53 19.69
C ASP A 357 -7.48 -7.45 18.65
N GLN A 358 -7.78 -8.67 19.09
CA GLN A 358 -8.36 -9.71 18.25
C GLN A 358 -9.86 -9.49 18.01
N ILE A 359 -10.27 -9.74 16.78
CA ILE A 359 -11.68 -9.79 16.36
C ILE A 359 -12.20 -11.21 16.64
N LYS A 360 -13.32 -11.36 17.36
CA LYS A 360 -13.99 -12.66 17.45
C LYS A 360 -14.90 -12.85 16.24
N ILE A 361 -14.91 -14.06 15.66
CA ILE A 361 -15.79 -14.44 14.54
C ILE A 361 -16.24 -15.88 14.77
N GLU A 362 -17.56 -16.11 14.83
CA GLU A 362 -18.11 -17.42 15.23
C GLU A 362 -17.52 -17.85 16.60
N GLU A 363 -16.68 -18.89 16.67
CA GLU A 363 -15.88 -19.25 17.86
C GLU A 363 -14.35 -19.11 17.63
N GLU A 364 -13.94 -18.55 16.48
CA GLU A 364 -12.55 -18.29 16.13
C GLU A 364 -12.11 -16.87 16.49
N HIS A 365 -10.79 -16.67 16.65
CA HIS A 365 -10.17 -15.36 16.82
C HIS A 365 -9.36 -14.98 15.58
N TYR A 366 -9.54 -13.75 15.11
CA TYR A 366 -8.88 -13.15 13.95
C TYR A 366 -8.07 -11.92 14.36
N GLN A 367 -7.05 -11.62 13.59
CA GLN A 367 -6.00 -10.66 13.94
C GLN A 367 -5.61 -9.83 12.72
N LEU A 368 -5.57 -8.49 12.87
CA LEU A 368 -4.97 -7.57 11.90
C LEU A 368 -3.46 -7.85 11.77
N ARG A 369 -2.93 -7.91 10.55
CA ARG A 369 -1.52 -8.26 10.29
C ARG A 369 -0.52 -7.17 10.73
N PRO A 370 0.47 -7.47 11.60
CA PRO A 370 1.58 -6.55 11.90
C PRO A 370 2.77 -6.67 10.93
N MET A 371 2.86 -7.76 10.15
CA MET A 371 3.89 -8.08 9.14
C MET A 371 3.29 -8.98 8.05
N ASN A 372 3.91 -9.08 6.87
CA ASN A 372 3.41 -9.93 5.78
C ASN A 372 4.05 -11.34 5.75
N CYS A 373 5.17 -11.56 6.45
CA CYS A 373 5.96 -12.79 6.35
C CYS A 373 5.18 -14.12 6.54
N PRO A 374 4.16 -14.27 7.42
CA PRO A 374 3.45 -15.55 7.53
C PRO A 374 2.62 -15.87 6.29
N TYR A 375 2.03 -14.86 5.64
CA TYR A 375 1.24 -15.03 4.42
C TYR A 375 2.09 -15.57 3.27
N HIS A 376 3.32 -15.08 3.15
CA HIS A 376 4.25 -15.49 2.09
C HIS A 376 4.77 -16.91 2.32
N ILE A 377 4.91 -17.33 3.58
CA ILE A 377 5.19 -18.73 3.95
C ILE A 377 3.99 -19.64 3.65
N LEU A 378 2.75 -19.21 3.85
CA LEU A 378 1.58 -20.00 3.43
C LEU A 378 1.56 -20.21 1.91
N VAL A 379 1.88 -19.18 1.11
CA VAL A 379 2.02 -19.31 -0.35
C VAL A 379 3.13 -20.30 -0.73
N TYR A 380 4.25 -20.32 0.00
CA TYR A 380 5.29 -21.35 -0.17
C TYR A 380 4.75 -22.77 0.14
N LYS A 381 4.03 -22.96 1.27
CA LYS A 381 3.51 -24.27 1.72
C LYS A 381 2.58 -24.97 0.72
N ARG A 382 1.94 -24.23 -0.21
CA ARG A 382 0.96 -24.77 -1.16
C ARG A 382 1.46 -25.89 -2.08
N LYS A 383 2.77 -25.98 -2.34
CA LYS A 383 3.36 -27.05 -3.16
C LYS A 383 4.68 -27.56 -2.56
N GLN A 384 5.07 -28.76 -2.97
CA GLN A 384 6.42 -29.28 -2.72
C GLN A 384 7.40 -28.63 -3.72
N HIS A 385 8.54 -28.15 -3.23
CA HIS A 385 9.61 -27.56 -4.04
C HIS A 385 10.82 -28.48 -4.11
N SER A 386 11.53 -28.43 -5.22
CA SER A 386 12.86 -29.02 -5.43
C SER A 386 13.93 -27.95 -5.30
N TYR A 387 15.18 -28.33 -5.01
CA TYR A 387 16.34 -27.43 -5.07
C TYR A 387 16.48 -26.65 -6.41
N ARG A 388 15.84 -27.13 -7.49
CA ARG A 388 15.79 -26.48 -8.81
C ARG A 388 14.81 -25.33 -8.93
N ASP A 389 13.85 -25.20 -8.01
CA ASP A 389 12.91 -24.08 -7.97
C ASP A 389 13.56 -22.82 -7.33
N PHE A 390 14.73 -22.97 -6.70
CA PHE A 390 15.42 -21.92 -5.97
C PHE A 390 16.40 -21.12 -6.85
N PRO A 391 16.56 -19.80 -6.62
CA PRO A 391 15.94 -19.00 -5.55
C PRO A 391 14.51 -18.55 -5.89
N ILE A 392 13.59 -18.70 -4.92
CA ILE A 392 12.19 -18.24 -5.04
C ILE A 392 12.10 -16.84 -4.43
N ARG A 393 11.54 -15.86 -5.15
CA ARG A 393 11.45 -14.47 -4.68
C ARG A 393 10.02 -13.95 -4.80
N VAL A 394 9.38 -13.63 -3.67
CA VAL A 394 8.03 -13.04 -3.65
C VAL A 394 8.03 -11.65 -3.03
N ALA A 395 7.15 -10.76 -3.51
CA ALA A 395 7.05 -9.39 -3.03
C ALA A 395 5.60 -8.88 -3.01
N GLU A 396 5.25 -8.06 -2.02
CA GLU A 396 3.91 -7.48 -1.84
C GLU A 396 4.01 -6.04 -1.31
N LEU A 397 3.22 -5.12 -1.88
CA LEU A 397 2.99 -3.79 -1.29
C LEU A 397 1.98 -3.93 -0.12
N GLY A 398 2.41 -4.57 0.96
CA GLY A 398 1.54 -5.09 2.00
C GLY A 398 1.18 -4.05 3.06
N THR A 399 -0.08 -3.61 3.09
CA THR A 399 -0.58 -2.77 4.20
C THR A 399 -0.76 -3.57 5.48
N VAL A 400 0.02 -3.23 6.49
CA VAL A 400 0.07 -3.80 7.84
C VAL A 400 -0.41 -2.77 8.87
N TYR A 401 -0.69 -3.25 10.09
CA TYR A 401 -1.24 -2.45 11.20
C TYR A 401 -0.46 -2.72 12.49
N ARG A 402 -0.04 -1.65 13.17
CA ARG A 402 0.59 -1.70 14.49
C ARG A 402 -0.08 -0.69 15.41
N TYR A 403 -0.37 -1.09 16.63
CA TYR A 403 -0.97 -0.20 17.62
C TYR A 403 0.09 0.68 18.27
N GLU A 404 0.48 1.72 17.54
CA GLU A 404 1.37 2.77 18.02
C GLU A 404 0.62 3.67 19.02
N LEU A 405 1.23 3.97 20.17
CA LEU A 405 0.67 4.87 21.19
C LEU A 405 0.36 6.24 20.60
N SER A 406 -0.79 6.82 20.93
CA SER A 406 -1.31 8.04 20.30
C SER A 406 -0.32 9.23 20.34
N GLY A 407 0.36 9.42 21.48
CA GLY A 407 1.39 10.47 21.64
C GLY A 407 2.71 10.24 20.90
N SER A 408 2.89 9.07 20.27
CA SER A 408 4.07 8.75 19.43
C SER A 408 3.84 8.95 17.93
N LEU A 409 2.57 9.14 17.51
CA LEU A 409 2.19 9.31 16.12
C LEU A 409 2.75 10.62 15.56
N HIS A 410 3.29 10.59 14.33
CA HIS A 410 3.94 11.74 13.73
C HIS A 410 3.77 11.77 12.21
N GLY A 411 2.72 12.46 11.74
CA GLY A 411 2.48 12.67 10.31
C GLY A 411 2.49 11.37 9.53
N LEU A 412 3.36 11.25 8.53
CA LEU A 412 3.62 10.02 7.77
C LEU A 412 4.80 9.20 8.32
N PHE A 413 5.61 9.74 9.23
CA PHE A 413 6.81 9.07 9.77
C PHE A 413 6.51 7.99 10.81
N ARG A 414 5.40 8.12 11.56
CA ARG A 414 4.91 7.09 12.50
C ARG A 414 3.38 7.09 12.53
N VAL A 415 2.80 5.98 12.09
CA VAL A 415 1.39 5.78 11.73
C VAL A 415 0.93 4.39 12.15
N ARG A 416 -0.38 4.19 12.39
CA ARG A 416 -0.95 2.91 12.83
C ARG A 416 -1.20 1.93 11.68
N GLY A 417 -1.52 2.44 10.49
CA GLY A 417 -1.67 1.64 9.26
C GLY A 417 -0.72 2.15 8.18
N PHE A 418 0.09 1.25 7.60
CA PHE A 418 1.09 1.60 6.60
C PHE A 418 1.41 0.46 5.64
N THR A 419 1.86 0.80 4.44
CA THR A 419 2.15 -0.11 3.34
C THR A 419 3.65 -0.36 3.27
N GLN A 420 4.09 -1.57 3.64
CA GLN A 420 5.49 -1.96 3.50
C GLN A 420 5.78 -2.41 2.06
N ASP A 421 7.00 -2.13 1.59
CA ASP A 421 7.46 -2.56 0.26
C ASP A 421 8.14 -3.95 0.32
N ASP A 422 7.40 -4.86 0.94
CA ASP A 422 7.89 -6.06 1.62
C ASP A 422 8.19 -7.20 0.63
N ALA A 423 9.25 -7.97 0.89
CA ALA A 423 9.62 -9.11 0.07
C ALA A 423 10.32 -10.20 0.86
N HIS A 424 10.01 -11.44 0.49
CA HIS A 424 10.52 -12.65 1.10
C HIS A 424 11.15 -13.54 0.02
N MET A 425 12.38 -13.97 0.27
CA MET A 425 13.16 -14.75 -0.67
C MET A 425 13.57 -16.06 0.00
N PHE A 426 13.25 -17.19 -0.62
CA PHE A 426 13.64 -18.51 -0.17
C PHE A 426 14.84 -18.98 -1.00
N CYS A 427 15.94 -19.28 -0.32
CA CYS A 427 17.24 -19.56 -0.92
C CYS A 427 17.91 -20.81 -0.30
N LEU A 428 18.90 -21.36 -1.01
CA LEU A 428 19.79 -22.42 -0.52
C LEU A 428 20.98 -21.82 0.27
N GLU A 429 21.68 -22.62 1.07
CA GLU A 429 22.78 -22.15 1.94
C GLU A 429 24.00 -21.62 1.15
N ASP A 430 24.21 -22.07 -0.08
CA ASP A 430 25.20 -21.57 -1.02
C ASP A 430 24.75 -20.29 -1.76
N GLN A 431 23.45 -20.01 -1.82
CA GLN A 431 22.87 -18.87 -2.55
C GLN A 431 22.78 -17.57 -1.73
N ILE A 432 22.82 -17.64 -0.40
CA ILE A 432 22.52 -16.52 0.52
C ILE A 432 23.27 -15.23 0.13
N LYS A 433 24.58 -15.34 -0.16
CA LYS A 433 25.46 -14.21 -0.45
C LYS A 433 25.07 -13.48 -1.74
N ASP A 434 24.81 -14.23 -2.81
CA ASP A 434 24.45 -13.68 -4.12
C ASP A 434 23.04 -13.05 -4.08
N GLU A 435 22.12 -13.63 -3.32
CA GLU A 435 20.79 -13.06 -3.09
C GLU A 435 20.83 -11.76 -2.27
N ILE A 436 21.61 -11.70 -1.19
CA ILE A 436 21.82 -10.43 -0.44
C ILE A 436 22.44 -9.38 -1.37
N ARG A 437 23.44 -9.74 -2.17
CA ARG A 437 24.07 -8.84 -3.13
C ARG A 437 23.08 -8.31 -4.16
N GLY A 438 22.20 -9.16 -4.71
CA GLY A 438 21.13 -8.75 -5.61
C GLY A 438 20.15 -7.75 -4.97
N VAL A 439 19.85 -7.89 -3.67
CA VAL A 439 19.03 -6.92 -2.93
C VAL A 439 19.78 -5.60 -2.70
N LEU A 440 21.09 -5.62 -2.45
CA LEU A 440 21.91 -4.41 -2.33
C LEU A 440 21.99 -3.65 -3.67
N ASP A 441 22.17 -4.35 -4.78
CA ASP A 441 22.15 -3.79 -6.14
C ASP A 441 20.79 -3.16 -6.48
N LEU A 442 19.68 -3.87 -6.19
CA LEU A 442 18.30 -3.36 -6.34
C LEU A 442 18.01 -2.13 -5.47
N THR A 443 18.54 -2.11 -4.25
CA THR A 443 18.36 -1.00 -3.31
C THR A 443 19.08 0.26 -3.80
N GLU A 444 20.29 0.11 -4.33
CA GLU A 444 21.06 1.19 -4.93
C GLU A 444 20.38 1.76 -6.19
N GLU A 445 19.84 0.91 -7.08
CA GLU A 445 19.08 1.33 -8.26
C GLU A 445 17.88 2.21 -7.89
N ILE A 446 17.05 1.76 -6.94
CA ILE A 446 15.81 2.45 -6.55
C ILE A 446 16.12 3.74 -5.78
N LEU A 447 17.07 3.75 -4.84
CA LEU A 447 17.39 4.96 -4.08
C LEU A 447 17.98 6.07 -4.95
N LEU A 448 18.83 5.71 -5.92
CA LEU A 448 19.36 6.67 -6.91
C LEU A 448 18.26 7.26 -7.79
N GLN A 449 17.27 6.46 -8.22
CA GLN A 449 16.12 6.96 -9.01
C GLN A 449 15.32 8.05 -8.27
N PHE A 450 15.26 7.99 -6.94
CA PHE A 450 14.59 9.00 -6.11
C PHE A 450 15.49 10.16 -5.65
N GLY A 451 16.78 10.17 -6.03
CA GLY A 451 17.73 11.25 -5.75
C GLY A 451 18.52 11.09 -4.44
N PHE A 452 18.57 9.88 -3.86
CA PHE A 452 19.37 9.60 -2.66
C PHE A 452 20.72 8.99 -3.03
N ASP A 453 21.74 9.84 -3.16
CA ASP A 453 23.13 9.47 -3.47
C ASP A 453 23.97 9.10 -2.23
N LYS A 454 23.42 9.28 -1.02
CA LYS A 454 24.11 9.08 0.26
C LYS A 454 23.28 8.22 1.21
N TYR A 455 23.92 7.18 1.72
CA TYR A 455 23.36 6.27 2.70
C TYR A 455 24.44 5.79 3.67
N GLU A 456 24.07 5.62 4.93
CA GLU A 456 24.89 4.98 5.96
C GLU A 456 24.47 3.51 6.10
N VAL A 457 25.42 2.59 5.94
CA VAL A 457 25.18 1.14 6.05
C VAL A 457 25.56 0.67 7.46
N ASN A 458 24.65 -0.07 8.10
CA ASN A 458 24.84 -0.64 9.43
C ASN A 458 24.62 -2.16 9.37
N LEU A 459 25.46 -2.93 10.07
CA LEU A 459 25.29 -4.35 10.31
C LEU A 459 24.86 -4.55 11.76
N SER A 460 23.60 -4.95 11.94
CA SER A 460 22.88 -4.88 13.20
C SER A 460 22.81 -6.27 13.85
N THR A 461 23.44 -6.41 15.02
CA THR A 461 23.76 -7.72 15.65
C THR A 461 22.67 -8.22 16.62
N ARG A 462 22.92 -9.32 17.32
CA ARG A 462 21.92 -10.04 18.14
C ARG A 462 21.37 -9.21 19.32
N PRO A 463 20.05 -8.97 19.39
CA PRO A 463 19.42 -8.32 20.55
C PRO A 463 19.30 -9.26 21.76
N GLU A 464 19.19 -8.69 22.96
CA GLU A 464 18.94 -9.43 24.22
C GLU A 464 17.74 -10.39 24.11
N LYS A 465 16.64 -9.92 23.49
CA LYS A 465 15.45 -10.73 23.18
C LYS A 465 15.58 -11.31 21.77
N SER A 466 16.21 -12.47 21.66
CA SER A 466 16.42 -13.19 20.39
C SER A 466 15.97 -14.66 20.46
N VAL A 467 15.74 -15.25 19.28
CA VAL A 467 15.33 -16.64 19.05
C VAL A 467 16.35 -17.31 18.12
N GLY A 468 16.51 -18.63 18.24
CA GLY A 468 17.53 -19.41 17.52
C GLY A 468 18.82 -19.59 18.33
N GLY A 469 19.60 -20.62 17.94
CA GLY A 469 20.88 -20.95 18.56
C GLY A 469 22.01 -19.99 18.17
N ASP A 470 23.09 -20.00 18.95
CA ASP A 470 24.25 -19.12 18.74
C ASP A 470 24.92 -19.38 17.38
N ASP A 471 24.94 -20.64 16.94
CA ASP A 471 25.47 -21.10 15.64
C ASP A 471 24.68 -20.54 14.44
N ILE A 472 23.35 -20.42 14.59
CA ILE A 472 22.47 -19.79 13.59
C ILE A 472 22.78 -18.30 13.48
N TRP A 473 22.96 -17.63 14.63
CA TRP A 473 23.29 -16.20 14.69
C TRP A 473 24.67 -15.89 14.11
N ASP A 474 25.68 -16.72 14.38
CA ASP A 474 27.02 -16.58 13.79
C ASP A 474 26.99 -16.78 12.27
N LYS A 475 26.32 -17.84 11.78
CA LYS A 475 26.12 -18.06 10.33
C LYS A 475 25.47 -16.86 9.64
N ALA A 476 24.34 -16.40 10.18
CA ALA A 476 23.57 -15.29 9.63
C ALA A 476 24.38 -13.99 9.60
N THR A 477 25.16 -13.72 10.66
CA THR A 477 26.00 -12.52 10.76
C THR A 477 27.18 -12.57 9.80
N SER A 478 27.81 -13.74 9.60
CA SER A 478 28.87 -13.89 8.59
C SER A 478 28.33 -13.68 7.18
N ALA A 479 27.19 -14.30 6.82
CA ALA A 479 26.63 -14.18 5.47
C ALA A 479 26.36 -12.72 5.06
N LEU A 480 25.81 -11.89 5.96
CA LEU A 480 25.60 -10.46 5.72
C LEU A 480 26.92 -9.69 5.60
N LYS A 481 27.88 -9.97 6.48
CA LYS A 481 29.22 -9.38 6.45
C LYS A 481 29.98 -9.71 5.17
N ASP A 482 29.92 -10.96 4.72
CA ASP A 482 30.62 -11.44 3.54
C ASP A 482 29.98 -10.93 2.24
N ALA A 483 28.67 -10.67 2.23
CA ALA A 483 28.00 -9.94 1.15
C ALA A 483 28.39 -8.46 1.10
N LEU A 484 28.47 -7.77 2.25
CA LEU A 484 28.92 -6.37 2.34
C LEU A 484 30.38 -6.20 1.88
N ASN A 485 31.27 -7.10 2.30
CA ASN A 485 32.67 -7.13 1.88
C ASN A 485 32.81 -7.34 0.36
N ASP A 486 31.97 -8.19 -0.25
CA ASP A 486 31.99 -8.50 -1.68
C ASP A 486 31.39 -7.38 -2.56
N LYS A 487 30.35 -6.70 -2.07
CA LYS A 487 29.81 -5.45 -2.64
C LYS A 487 30.81 -4.29 -2.50
N GLY A 488 31.75 -4.38 -1.57
CA GLY A 488 32.79 -3.36 -1.31
C GLY A 488 32.29 -2.15 -0.51
N TRP A 489 31.18 -2.29 0.23
CA TRP A 489 30.59 -1.20 1.00
C TRP A 489 31.16 -1.10 2.42
N SER A 490 31.51 0.12 2.83
CA SER A 490 31.87 0.42 4.22
C SER A 490 30.63 0.44 5.11
N TYR A 491 30.65 -0.29 6.23
CA TYR A 491 29.53 -0.40 7.16
C TYR A 491 29.99 -0.18 8.61
N GLN A 492 29.05 0.20 9.48
CA GLN A 492 29.24 0.25 10.94
C GLN A 492 28.57 -0.95 11.62
N ILE A 493 28.98 -1.30 12.84
CA ILE A 493 28.32 -2.35 13.64
C ILE A 493 27.35 -1.69 14.61
N ASP A 494 26.08 -2.09 14.57
CA ASP A 494 25.01 -1.60 15.45
C ASP A 494 24.67 -2.71 16.46
N ASP A 495 25.30 -2.65 17.64
CA ASP A 495 25.32 -3.78 18.56
C ASP A 495 23.98 -3.95 19.29
N GLY A 496 23.37 -5.12 19.17
CA GLY A 496 22.01 -5.40 19.61
C GLY A 496 20.90 -4.83 18.71
N GLY A 497 21.23 -4.17 17.59
CA GLY A 497 20.24 -3.53 16.71
C GLY A 497 19.43 -4.47 15.81
N GLY A 498 19.72 -5.78 15.82
CA GLY A 498 19.04 -6.82 15.04
C GLY A 498 17.59 -7.06 15.48
N ALA A 499 16.82 -7.80 14.67
CA ALA A 499 15.45 -8.18 15.01
C ALA A 499 15.40 -9.57 15.67
N PHE A 500 14.30 -9.90 16.35
CA PHE A 500 14.26 -11.04 17.28
C PHE A 500 14.58 -12.42 16.66
N TYR A 501 14.49 -12.57 15.33
CA TYR A 501 14.76 -13.80 14.58
C TYR A 501 15.99 -13.76 13.66
N GLY A 502 16.76 -12.66 13.64
CA GLY A 502 18.01 -12.63 12.88
C GLY A 502 18.72 -11.26 12.77
N PRO A 503 20.00 -11.26 12.40
CA PRO A 503 20.77 -10.05 12.14
C PRO A 503 20.36 -9.43 10.81
N LYS A 504 20.64 -8.13 10.63
CA LYS A 504 20.22 -7.38 9.44
C LYS A 504 21.21 -6.32 9.00
N ILE A 505 21.18 -5.99 7.71
CA ILE A 505 21.81 -4.81 7.13
C ILE A 505 20.74 -3.71 7.08
N ASP A 506 21.00 -2.56 7.70
CA ASP A 506 20.12 -1.39 7.68
C ASP A 506 20.77 -0.22 6.92
N LEU A 507 20.05 0.34 5.94
CA LEU A 507 20.48 1.54 5.23
C LEU A 507 19.71 2.76 5.75
N LYS A 508 20.46 3.78 6.19
CA LYS A 508 19.93 5.08 6.61
C LYS A 508 20.24 6.13 5.54
N ILE A 509 19.24 6.55 4.78
CA ILE A 509 19.40 7.56 3.71
C ILE A 509 19.55 8.97 4.31
N GLU A 510 20.42 9.80 3.71
CA GLU A 510 20.59 11.20 4.10
C GLU A 510 19.61 12.10 3.34
N ASP A 511 18.82 12.91 4.04
CA ASP A 511 17.95 13.90 3.39
C ASP A 511 18.66 15.22 3.08
N ALA A 512 17.96 16.14 2.40
CA ALA A 512 18.50 17.46 2.03
C ALA A 512 18.92 18.35 3.22
N LEU A 513 18.68 17.94 4.48
CA LEU A 513 19.13 18.60 5.70
C LEU A 513 20.29 17.87 6.39
N GLY A 514 20.63 16.66 5.97
CA GLY A 514 21.62 15.82 6.64
C GLY A 514 21.03 14.92 7.74
N ARG A 515 19.69 14.81 7.85
CA ARG A 515 19.07 13.85 8.78
C ARG A 515 19.07 12.46 8.15
N LYS A 516 19.34 11.45 8.97
CA LYS A 516 19.44 10.05 8.54
C LYS A 516 18.15 9.29 8.80
N TRP A 517 17.59 8.67 7.77
CA TRP A 517 16.33 7.96 7.81
C TRP A 517 16.53 6.49 7.46
N GLN A 518 16.34 5.58 8.42
CA GLN A 518 16.33 4.15 8.15
C GLN A 518 15.11 3.79 7.29
N CYS A 519 15.37 3.35 6.06
CA CYS A 519 14.34 2.99 5.08
C CYS A 519 14.51 1.52 4.66
N SER A 520 15.64 1.20 4.04
CA SER A 520 15.92 -0.13 3.53
C SER A 520 16.47 -1.03 4.64
N THR A 521 16.07 -2.31 4.62
CA THR A 521 16.60 -3.33 5.53
C THR A 521 16.64 -4.70 4.85
N ILE A 522 17.64 -5.52 5.18
CA ILE A 522 17.85 -6.88 4.66
C ILE A 522 18.19 -7.79 5.84
N GLN A 523 17.34 -8.78 6.14
CA GLN A 523 17.47 -9.67 7.30
C GLN A 523 17.47 -11.13 6.86
N VAL A 524 18.38 -11.94 7.44
CA VAL A 524 18.39 -13.40 7.22
C VAL A 524 17.69 -14.10 8.38
N ASP A 525 16.81 -15.05 8.06
CA ASP A 525 15.96 -15.78 9.00
C ASP A 525 16.02 -17.29 8.75
N PHE A 526 16.30 -18.01 9.81
CA PHE A 526 16.32 -19.48 9.87
C PHE A 526 15.20 -20.02 10.79
N ASN A 527 14.59 -19.17 11.61
CA ASN A 527 13.61 -19.51 12.64
C ASN A 527 12.18 -19.62 12.09
N LEU A 528 11.71 -18.73 11.20
CA LEU A 528 10.39 -18.94 10.59
C LEU A 528 10.34 -20.18 9.68
N PRO A 529 11.37 -20.50 8.88
CA PRO A 529 11.43 -21.76 8.15
C PRO A 529 11.27 -23.01 9.03
N GLU A 530 11.83 -22.99 10.25
CA GLU A 530 11.65 -24.05 11.24
C GLU A 530 10.25 -24.04 11.88
N ARG A 531 9.76 -22.87 12.34
CA ARG A 531 8.45 -22.74 13.00
C ARG A 531 7.26 -23.16 12.13
N PHE A 532 7.38 -23.02 10.81
CA PHE A 532 6.36 -23.46 9.84
C PHE A 532 6.64 -24.85 9.24
N ASP A 533 7.72 -25.52 9.64
CA ASP A 533 8.27 -26.78 9.08
C ASP A 533 8.31 -26.82 7.54
N ILE A 534 8.68 -25.69 6.90
CA ILE A 534 8.80 -25.66 5.45
C ILE A 534 10.07 -26.37 5.00
N THR A 535 9.93 -27.19 3.95
CA THR A 535 11.01 -28.00 3.40
C THR A 535 11.04 -27.93 1.87
N TYR A 536 12.18 -28.32 1.30
CA TYR A 536 12.36 -28.63 -0.12
C TYR A 536 13.07 -29.99 -0.27
N VAL A 537 13.06 -30.55 -1.49
CA VAL A 537 13.76 -31.79 -1.83
C VAL A 537 15.10 -31.48 -2.49
N ASP A 538 16.20 -31.94 -1.91
CA ASP A 538 17.55 -31.74 -2.44
C ASP A 538 17.90 -32.69 -3.60
N SER A 539 19.13 -32.61 -4.10
CA SER A 539 19.63 -33.47 -5.18
C SER A 539 19.79 -34.94 -4.79
N ASN A 540 19.80 -35.26 -3.49
CA ASN A 540 19.88 -36.62 -2.94
C ASN A 540 18.48 -37.20 -2.61
N GLN A 541 17.41 -36.43 -2.86
CA GLN A 541 16.03 -36.70 -2.45
C GLN A 541 15.76 -36.59 -0.94
N GLU A 542 16.66 -35.96 -0.18
CA GLU A 542 16.43 -35.65 1.23
C GLU A 542 15.57 -34.38 1.39
N LYS A 543 14.78 -34.33 2.47
CA LYS A 543 14.11 -33.09 2.88
C LYS A 543 15.10 -32.19 3.62
N LYS A 544 15.28 -30.97 3.11
CA LYS A 544 16.06 -29.89 3.76
C LYS A 544 15.15 -28.69 4.01
N ARG A 545 15.53 -27.79 4.94
CA ARG A 545 14.81 -26.52 5.15
C ARG A 545 15.44 -25.39 4.31
N PRO A 546 14.64 -24.52 3.67
CA PRO A 546 15.15 -23.34 2.98
C PRO A 546 15.56 -22.25 3.97
N ILE A 547 16.34 -21.28 3.51
CA ILE A 547 16.68 -20.07 4.27
C ILE A 547 15.84 -18.92 3.75
N MET A 548 15.30 -18.10 4.65
CA MET A 548 14.40 -17.00 4.32
C MET A 548 15.12 -15.67 4.48
N ILE A 549 15.13 -14.83 3.45
CA ILE A 549 15.61 -13.45 3.51
C ILE A 549 14.39 -12.53 3.45
N HIS A 550 14.24 -11.70 4.47
CA HIS A 550 13.24 -10.63 4.55
C HIS A 550 13.89 -9.34 4.09
N ARG A 551 13.22 -8.53 3.25
CA ARG A 551 13.74 -7.22 2.89
C ARG A 551 12.67 -6.19 2.53
N ALA A 552 12.99 -4.93 2.79
CA ALA A 552 12.26 -3.74 2.32
C ALA A 552 13.28 -2.76 1.71
N VAL A 553 12.94 -2.06 0.63
CA VAL A 553 13.83 -1.11 -0.05
C VAL A 553 13.48 0.33 0.32
N LEU A 554 12.20 0.66 0.34
CA LEU A 554 11.66 1.97 0.73
C LEU A 554 11.28 2.01 2.23
N GLY A 555 11.00 0.85 2.82
CA GLY A 555 10.54 0.69 4.20
C GLY A 555 9.02 0.65 4.25
N SER A 556 8.40 1.79 4.58
CA SER A 556 6.96 2.01 4.34
C SER A 556 6.76 3.16 3.37
N LEU A 557 5.79 3.03 2.48
CA LEU A 557 5.45 4.06 1.48
C LEU A 557 5.11 5.38 2.16
N GLU A 558 4.37 5.35 3.27
CA GLU A 558 4.02 6.50 4.09
C GLU A 558 5.30 7.23 4.56
N ARG A 559 6.25 6.53 5.21
CA ARG A 559 7.49 7.14 5.71
C ARG A 559 8.34 7.68 4.57
N PHE A 560 8.51 6.90 3.50
CA PHE A 560 9.32 7.28 2.34
C PHE A 560 8.75 8.50 1.63
N PHE A 561 7.43 8.56 1.42
CA PHE A 561 6.74 9.74 0.88
C PHE A 561 6.94 10.96 1.79
N GLY A 562 6.87 10.79 3.11
CA GLY A 562 7.25 11.82 4.08
C GLY A 562 8.66 12.37 3.82
N VAL A 563 9.67 11.50 3.71
CA VAL A 563 11.06 11.90 3.46
C VAL A 563 11.21 12.60 2.11
N LEU A 564 10.53 12.12 1.06
CA LEU A 564 10.49 12.78 -0.26
C LEU A 564 9.92 14.20 -0.17
N ILE A 565 8.83 14.44 0.56
CA ILE A 565 8.29 15.80 0.75
C ILE A 565 9.34 16.72 1.39
N GLU A 566 10.02 16.27 2.46
CA GLU A 566 10.96 17.12 3.19
C GLU A 566 12.28 17.32 2.41
N HIS A 567 12.76 16.29 1.69
CA HIS A 567 13.92 16.35 0.80
C HIS A 567 13.70 17.36 -0.33
N TYR A 568 12.58 17.29 -1.04
CA TYR A 568 12.25 18.20 -2.14
C TYR A 568 11.62 19.53 -1.68
N ALA A 569 11.33 19.70 -0.39
CA ALA A 569 10.50 20.79 0.12
C ALA A 569 9.17 20.93 -0.67
N GLY A 570 8.57 19.80 -1.03
CA GLY A 570 7.39 19.69 -1.90
C GLY A 570 7.59 20.03 -3.38
N ASP A 571 8.79 20.42 -3.82
CA ASP A 571 9.13 20.74 -5.21
C ASP A 571 9.50 19.48 -5.99
N PHE A 572 8.53 18.57 -6.15
CA PHE A 572 8.78 17.24 -6.70
C PHE A 572 9.36 17.30 -8.12
N PRO A 573 10.33 16.42 -8.47
CA PRO A 573 10.83 16.29 -9.84
C PRO A 573 9.70 16.09 -10.84
N LEU A 574 9.88 16.57 -12.08
CA LEU A 574 8.85 16.56 -13.13
C LEU A 574 8.20 15.17 -13.36
N TRP A 575 8.95 14.07 -13.20
CA TRP A 575 8.39 12.73 -13.36
C TRP A 575 7.43 12.32 -12.22
N LEU A 576 7.67 12.83 -11.00
CA LEU A 576 6.97 12.50 -9.77
C LEU A 576 5.84 13.49 -9.44
N SER A 577 5.95 14.77 -9.85
CA SER A 577 4.97 15.82 -9.52
C SER A 577 3.52 15.41 -9.89
N PRO A 578 2.53 15.63 -8.99
CA PRO A 578 1.15 15.23 -9.26
C PRO A 578 0.56 15.94 -10.49
N ILE A 579 0.88 17.23 -10.65
CA ILE A 579 0.54 18.05 -11.82
C ILE A 579 1.86 18.48 -12.42
N GLN A 580 2.10 18.10 -13.67
CA GLN A 580 3.35 18.40 -14.39
C GLN A 580 3.27 19.73 -15.11
N ALA A 581 2.11 20.04 -15.69
CA ALA A 581 1.83 21.28 -16.40
C ALA A 581 0.47 21.86 -15.99
N ARG A 582 0.37 23.19 -15.92
CA ARG A 582 -0.92 23.89 -15.74
C ARG A 582 -1.09 24.96 -16.82
N LEU A 583 -2.23 24.94 -17.49
CA LEU A 583 -2.57 25.86 -18.58
C LEU A 583 -3.30 27.08 -18.02
N LEU A 584 -2.76 28.27 -18.31
CA LEU A 584 -3.15 29.56 -17.78
C LEU A 584 -3.55 30.50 -18.94
N PRO A 585 -4.86 30.64 -19.23
CA PRO A 585 -5.32 31.57 -20.26
C PRO A 585 -5.13 33.03 -19.80
N VAL A 586 -4.83 33.93 -20.74
CA VAL A 586 -4.72 35.38 -20.48
C VAL A 586 -6.09 35.98 -20.18
N THR A 587 -7.13 35.57 -20.92
CA THR A 587 -8.54 35.86 -20.65
C THR A 587 -9.40 34.62 -20.90
N ASP A 588 -10.65 34.62 -20.43
CA ASP A 588 -11.54 33.46 -20.58
C ASP A 588 -11.82 33.08 -22.05
N THR A 589 -11.55 33.96 -23.03
CA THR A 589 -11.67 33.62 -24.46
C THR A 589 -10.57 32.67 -24.97
N GLN A 590 -9.53 32.37 -24.19
CA GLN A 590 -8.53 31.34 -24.50
C GLN A 590 -8.84 29.98 -23.84
N VAL A 591 -9.90 29.86 -23.04
CA VAL A 591 -10.18 28.65 -22.24
C VAL A 591 -10.40 27.40 -23.10
N GLU A 592 -11.07 27.51 -24.25
CA GLU A 592 -11.36 26.34 -25.09
C GLU A 592 -10.10 25.74 -25.70
N TYR A 593 -9.18 26.58 -26.19
CA TYR A 593 -7.87 26.12 -26.67
C TYR A 593 -7.02 25.52 -25.53
N CYS A 594 -7.13 26.06 -24.31
CA CYS A 594 -6.53 25.43 -23.14
C CYS A 594 -7.11 24.03 -22.87
N LYS A 595 -8.40 23.75 -23.12
CA LYS A 595 -8.96 22.39 -22.99
C LYS A 595 -8.38 21.45 -24.04
N GLU A 596 -8.37 21.87 -25.31
CA GLU A 596 -7.84 21.08 -26.44
C GLU A 596 -6.37 20.69 -26.19
N VAL A 597 -5.52 21.66 -25.83
CA VAL A 597 -4.11 21.38 -25.52
C VAL A 597 -3.98 20.49 -24.27
N ASN A 598 -4.82 20.68 -23.25
CA ASN A 598 -4.85 19.83 -22.05
C ASN A 598 -5.24 18.37 -22.37
N GLU A 599 -6.23 18.14 -23.24
CA GLU A 599 -6.62 16.81 -23.71
C GLU A 599 -5.49 16.15 -24.51
N ARG A 600 -4.85 16.90 -25.43
CA ARG A 600 -3.68 16.44 -26.18
C ARG A 600 -2.49 16.08 -25.27
N LEU A 601 -2.25 16.85 -24.21
CA LEU A 601 -1.24 16.55 -23.19
C LEU A 601 -1.60 15.27 -22.41
N LYS A 602 -2.85 15.13 -21.93
CA LYS A 602 -3.33 13.94 -21.21
C LYS A 602 -3.27 12.67 -22.07
N ALA A 603 -3.62 12.76 -23.36
CA ALA A 603 -3.52 11.65 -24.31
C ALA A 603 -2.07 11.16 -24.50
N ASN A 604 -1.08 12.05 -24.34
CA ASN A 604 0.36 11.74 -24.34
C ASN A 604 0.91 11.38 -22.94
N GLY A 605 0.03 11.14 -21.95
CA GLY A 605 0.41 10.73 -20.59
C GLY A 605 0.95 11.86 -19.70
N ILE A 606 0.84 13.11 -20.12
CA ILE A 606 1.29 14.27 -19.34
C ILE A 606 0.15 14.70 -18.40
N ARG A 607 0.45 14.79 -17.10
CA ARG A 607 -0.51 15.22 -16.08
C ARG A 607 -0.70 16.73 -16.12
N ALA A 608 -1.67 17.15 -16.93
CA ALA A 608 -2.04 18.54 -17.15
C ALA A 608 -3.41 18.89 -16.54
N GLU A 609 -3.58 20.17 -16.19
CA GLU A 609 -4.88 20.78 -15.84
C GLU A 609 -5.00 22.22 -16.37
N VAL A 610 -6.23 22.70 -16.56
CA VAL A 610 -6.55 24.09 -16.93
C VAL A 610 -6.99 24.88 -15.70
N CYS A 611 -6.55 26.12 -15.55
CA CYS A 611 -6.94 26.98 -14.42
C CYS A 611 -7.28 28.40 -14.91
N SER A 612 -8.54 28.82 -14.78
CA SER A 612 -9.12 30.05 -15.37
C SER A 612 -10.01 30.82 -14.38
N GLY A 613 -10.75 31.84 -14.84
CA GLY A 613 -11.69 32.62 -14.01
C GLY A 613 -11.04 33.60 -13.02
N GLU A 614 -9.71 33.77 -13.08
CA GLU A 614 -8.93 34.67 -12.23
C GLU A 614 -7.87 35.39 -13.09
N ARG A 615 -7.40 36.56 -12.63
CA ARG A 615 -6.40 37.34 -13.38
C ARG A 615 -5.07 36.58 -13.47
N LEU A 616 -4.44 36.55 -14.66
CA LEU A 616 -3.20 35.83 -14.93
C LEU A 616 -2.09 35.97 -13.85
N PRO A 617 -1.77 37.15 -13.27
CA PRO A 617 -0.76 37.24 -12.21
C PRO A 617 -1.12 36.47 -10.93
N LYS A 618 -2.41 36.31 -10.63
CA LYS A 618 -2.90 35.51 -9.49
C LYS A 618 -2.89 34.02 -9.84
N LEU A 619 -3.23 33.64 -11.07
CA LEU A 619 -3.09 32.26 -11.57
C LEU A 619 -1.62 31.79 -11.51
N ILE A 620 -0.69 32.62 -11.98
CA ILE A 620 0.76 32.40 -11.89
C ILE A 620 1.19 32.24 -10.43
N ARG A 621 0.90 33.21 -9.55
CA ARG A 621 1.29 33.16 -8.14
C ARG A 621 0.71 31.94 -7.39
N THR A 622 -0.49 31.50 -7.78
CA THR A 622 -1.13 30.30 -7.21
C THR A 622 -0.43 29.02 -7.68
N SER A 623 0.12 29.03 -8.89
CA SER A 623 0.88 27.92 -9.48
C SER A 623 2.30 27.85 -8.95
N GLU A 624 2.93 28.99 -8.69
CA GLU A 624 4.20 29.10 -7.97
C GLU A 624 4.03 28.62 -6.51
N LYS A 625 2.95 29.00 -5.80
CA LYS A 625 2.68 28.47 -4.44
C LYS A 625 2.46 26.95 -4.45
N LEU A 626 1.73 26.44 -5.43
CA LEU A 626 1.46 25.00 -5.59
C LEU A 626 2.60 24.22 -6.27
N LYS A 627 3.76 24.86 -6.51
CA LYS A 627 4.99 24.21 -7.01
C LYS A 627 4.78 23.43 -8.31
N ILE A 628 3.99 24.00 -9.23
CA ILE A 628 3.76 23.40 -10.54
C ILE A 628 5.03 23.54 -11.40
N PRO A 629 5.63 22.44 -11.91
CA PRO A 629 6.91 22.50 -12.66
C PRO A 629 6.86 23.33 -13.95
N LEU A 630 5.72 23.29 -14.66
CA LEU A 630 5.50 23.98 -15.93
C LEU A 630 4.19 24.78 -15.88
N MET A 631 4.30 26.10 -16.10
CA MET A 631 3.17 27.00 -16.33
C MET A 631 3.09 27.30 -17.82
N VAL A 632 1.97 26.95 -18.44
CA VAL A 632 1.75 27.09 -19.89
C VAL A 632 0.80 28.26 -20.10
N VAL A 633 1.32 29.40 -20.56
CA VAL A 633 0.53 30.62 -20.76
C VAL A 633 -0.03 30.67 -22.17
N VAL A 634 -1.31 31.00 -22.30
CA VAL A 634 -2.04 31.03 -23.58
C VAL A 634 -2.73 32.38 -23.75
N GLY A 635 -2.25 33.22 -24.65
CA GLY A 635 -2.90 34.46 -25.09
C GLY A 635 -3.54 34.33 -26.49
N PRO A 636 -4.05 35.44 -27.05
CA PRO A 636 -4.63 35.44 -28.38
C PRO A 636 -3.65 34.98 -29.48
N LYS A 637 -2.37 35.34 -29.34
CA LYS A 637 -1.31 34.95 -30.27
C LYS A 637 -1.08 33.44 -30.26
N GLU A 638 -1.03 32.83 -29.07
CA GLU A 638 -0.87 31.37 -28.91
C GLU A 638 -1.99 30.59 -29.64
N VAL A 639 -3.23 31.07 -29.54
CA VAL A 639 -4.38 30.50 -30.27
C VAL A 639 -4.24 30.69 -31.79
N GLU A 640 -3.87 31.90 -32.24
CA GLU A 640 -3.66 32.23 -33.66
C GLU A 640 -2.56 31.39 -34.31
N THR A 641 -1.42 31.22 -33.62
CA THR A 641 -0.26 30.48 -34.16
C THR A 641 -0.25 28.99 -33.82
N GLN A 642 -1.25 28.49 -33.09
CA GLN A 642 -1.33 27.08 -32.65
C GLN A 642 -0.07 26.62 -31.87
N THR A 643 0.40 27.50 -30.99
CA THR A 643 1.59 27.32 -30.13
C THR A 643 1.25 27.59 -28.68
N VAL A 644 2.12 27.20 -27.74
CA VAL A 644 2.02 27.65 -26.34
C VAL A 644 3.32 28.26 -25.81
N THR A 645 3.19 29.24 -24.90
CA THR A 645 4.32 29.87 -24.20
C THR A 645 4.57 29.14 -22.88
N VAL A 646 5.68 28.40 -22.76
CA VAL A 646 6.01 27.62 -21.56
C VAL A 646 6.96 28.39 -20.65
N ARG A 647 6.65 28.44 -19.35
CA ARG A 647 7.51 28.94 -18.26
C ARG A 647 7.74 27.82 -17.24
N SER A 648 9.00 27.56 -16.88
CA SER A 648 9.35 26.54 -15.87
C SER A 648 9.60 27.15 -14.49
N SER A 649 9.39 26.37 -13.43
CA SER A 649 9.90 26.68 -12.08
C SER A 649 11.43 26.57 -12.01
N TYR A 650 12.03 25.62 -12.76
CA TYR A 650 13.47 25.34 -12.76
C TYR A 650 14.29 26.33 -13.61
N PHE A 651 13.69 26.91 -14.66
CA PHE A 651 14.37 27.81 -15.59
C PHE A 651 13.53 29.05 -15.91
N GLN A 652 14.04 30.23 -15.57
CA GLN A 652 13.44 31.52 -15.91
C GLN A 652 13.76 31.93 -17.36
N ASN A 653 13.23 31.19 -18.35
CA ASN A 653 13.14 31.64 -19.74
C ASN A 653 11.87 31.08 -20.39
N ALA A 654 11.28 31.84 -21.30
CA ALA A 654 10.14 31.39 -22.09
C ALA A 654 10.62 30.55 -23.28
N ILE A 655 9.94 29.43 -23.53
CA ILE A 655 10.14 28.61 -24.74
C ILE A 655 8.78 28.48 -25.44
N ASN A 656 8.75 28.83 -26.73
CA ASN A 656 7.58 28.58 -27.58
C ASN A 656 7.58 27.12 -28.00
N PHE A 657 6.43 26.45 -27.87
CA PHE A 657 6.25 25.07 -28.32
C PHE A 657 5.22 25.04 -29.46
N ASP A 658 5.57 24.49 -30.62
CA ASP A 658 4.64 24.22 -31.72
C ASP A 658 4.04 22.81 -31.60
N GLY A 659 2.74 22.69 -31.88
CA GLY A 659 1.97 21.47 -31.63
C GLY A 659 2.21 20.31 -32.61
N SER A 660 3.36 20.26 -33.30
CA SER A 660 3.55 19.51 -34.55
C SER A 660 4.83 18.66 -34.63
N SER A 661 5.62 18.51 -33.56
CA SER A 661 6.81 17.64 -33.56
C SER A 661 7.06 16.90 -32.24
N PRO A 662 7.27 15.56 -32.24
CA PRO A 662 7.45 14.77 -31.02
C PRO A 662 8.86 14.87 -30.38
N SER A 663 9.76 15.70 -30.92
CA SER A 663 11.22 15.56 -30.75
C SER A 663 11.87 16.30 -29.56
N TYR A 664 11.08 16.88 -28.65
CA TYR A 664 11.62 17.60 -27.47
C TYR A 664 11.54 16.82 -26.16
N ILE A 665 10.48 16.02 -25.94
CA ILE A 665 10.27 15.29 -24.68
C ILE A 665 11.34 14.21 -24.44
N ASP A 666 11.84 13.59 -25.52
CA ASP A 666 12.76 12.46 -25.43
C ASP A 666 14.17 12.86 -24.92
N ARG A 667 14.54 14.14 -25.02
CA ARG A 667 15.84 14.66 -24.54
C ARG A 667 16.00 14.61 -23.01
N HIS A 668 14.93 14.43 -22.26
CA HIS A 668 14.97 14.20 -20.81
C HIS A 668 14.78 12.74 -20.38
N ARG A 669 14.74 11.80 -21.34
CA ARG A 669 14.89 10.35 -21.08
C ARG A 669 16.29 9.83 -21.39
N SER A 670 17.06 10.55 -22.21
CA SER A 670 18.30 10.05 -22.83
C SER A 670 19.61 10.69 -22.32
N ASN A 671 19.53 11.66 -21.40
CA ASN A 671 20.70 12.48 -21.03
C ASN A 671 21.58 11.88 -19.93
N ASP A 672 21.43 10.57 -19.65
CA ASP A 672 22.39 9.78 -18.89
C ASP A 672 22.82 8.57 -19.74
N ARG A 673 24.13 8.45 -19.97
CA ARG A 673 24.83 7.36 -20.71
C ARG A 673 24.62 7.23 -22.25
N ARG A 674 25.32 8.08 -23.02
CA ARG A 674 26.49 7.72 -23.90
C ARG A 674 26.52 8.37 -25.29
N GLU A 675 27.73 8.72 -25.72
CA GLU A 675 28.10 8.94 -27.13
C GLU A 675 28.26 7.61 -27.89
N LYS A 676 27.81 7.55 -29.16
CA LYS A 676 28.64 7.21 -30.37
C LYS A 676 27.81 6.85 -31.64
N GLY A 677 27.58 7.87 -32.47
CA GLY A 677 27.93 7.85 -33.91
C GLY A 677 27.18 6.97 -34.94
N PHE A 678 26.34 7.64 -35.76
CA PHE A 678 26.12 7.45 -37.21
C PHE A 678 25.43 6.17 -37.75
N PRO A 679 24.77 6.25 -38.94
CA PRO A 679 24.02 7.37 -39.54
C PRO A 679 22.59 6.97 -39.96
N ALA A 680 21.74 7.95 -40.27
CA ALA A 680 20.45 7.74 -40.94
C ALA A 680 20.53 8.16 -42.42
N ALA A 681 19.74 7.49 -43.27
CA ALA A 681 19.46 7.91 -44.65
C ALA A 681 18.06 8.57 -44.71
N ALA A 682 17.80 9.32 -45.77
CA ALA A 682 16.61 10.16 -45.93
C ALA A 682 15.66 9.67 -47.04
N ASP A 683 14.59 10.44 -47.24
CA ASP A 683 13.65 10.41 -48.36
C ASP A 683 12.69 9.18 -48.37
N GLU A 684 11.42 9.27 -48.81
CA GLU A 684 10.63 10.38 -49.37
C GLU A 684 9.13 10.17 -49.02
N VAL A 685 8.26 11.19 -49.15
CA VAL A 685 6.81 11.05 -48.89
C VAL A 685 6.00 11.58 -50.07
N THR A 686 5.04 10.78 -50.55
CA THR A 686 4.14 11.11 -51.67
C THR A 686 2.67 10.88 -51.33
N GLU A 687 1.80 11.85 -51.59
CA GLU A 687 0.35 11.79 -51.35
C GLU A 687 -0.43 11.08 -52.46
N ALA A 688 -1.52 10.38 -52.10
CA ALA A 688 -2.65 10.02 -52.98
C ALA A 688 -3.89 9.60 -52.10
N PRO A 689 -5.09 9.28 -52.65
CA PRO A 689 -6.28 10.13 -52.51
C PRO A 689 -7.45 9.46 -51.73
N PRO A 690 -8.59 10.15 -51.47
CA PRO A 690 -9.63 9.67 -50.55
C PRO A 690 -10.54 8.56 -51.08
N ALA A 691 -11.20 7.85 -50.15
CA ALA A 691 -12.06 6.68 -50.41
C ALA A 691 -13.51 7.03 -50.81
N PRO A 692 -14.22 6.15 -51.55
CA PRO A 692 -15.62 6.32 -51.92
C PRO A 692 -16.61 5.81 -50.84
N SER A 693 -17.82 6.37 -50.84
CA SER A 693 -18.94 6.00 -49.96
C SER A 693 -19.74 4.77 -50.46
N PRO A 694 -20.27 3.91 -49.56
CA PRO A 694 -21.24 2.86 -49.94
C PRO A 694 -22.61 3.44 -50.33
N GLY A 695 -23.30 2.80 -51.28
CA GLY A 695 -24.64 3.17 -51.74
C GLY A 695 -25.79 2.41 -51.06
N GLU A 696 -27.02 2.85 -51.32
CA GLU A 696 -28.26 2.31 -50.71
C GLU A 696 -28.69 0.93 -51.25
N GLY A 697 -29.44 0.17 -50.44
CA GLY A 697 -30.00 -1.14 -50.80
C GLY A 697 -31.31 -1.48 -50.05
N ARG A 698 -32.43 -0.92 -50.51
CA ARG A 698 -33.82 -1.27 -50.13
C ARG A 698 -34.26 -2.57 -50.84
N VAL A 699 -35.30 -3.34 -50.47
CA VAL A 699 -36.27 -3.43 -49.35
C VAL A 699 -36.98 -4.80 -49.44
N ASN A 700 -37.60 -5.30 -48.37
CA ASN A 700 -38.94 -5.92 -48.42
C ASN A 700 -39.51 -6.23 -47.02
N ASP A 701 -40.76 -5.82 -46.78
CA ASP A 701 -41.53 -6.05 -45.55
C ASP A 701 -42.41 -7.31 -45.64
N ALA A 702 -42.75 -7.89 -44.49
CA ALA A 702 -43.90 -8.80 -44.33
C ALA A 702 -44.52 -8.67 -42.91
N SER A 703 -45.60 -7.90 -42.85
CA SER A 703 -46.48 -7.57 -41.72
C SER A 703 -46.69 -8.59 -40.58
N GLU A 704 -46.69 -8.03 -39.35
CA GLU A 704 -47.58 -8.29 -38.21
C GLU A 704 -48.13 -9.71 -37.92
N GLY A 705 -47.83 -10.20 -36.71
CA GLY A 705 -48.62 -11.24 -36.02
C GLY A 705 -48.67 -10.97 -34.52
N LYS A 706 -49.80 -10.48 -33.98
CA LYS A 706 -50.00 -10.33 -32.54
C LYS A 706 -50.33 -11.67 -31.89
N VAL A 707 -49.47 -12.15 -30.98
CA VAL A 707 -49.88 -13.07 -29.92
C VAL A 707 -49.32 -12.56 -28.60
N VAL A 708 -50.21 -12.25 -27.65
CA VAL A 708 -49.85 -12.08 -26.24
C VAL A 708 -50.07 -13.44 -25.59
N LEU A 709 -48.99 -14.14 -25.22
CA LEU A 709 -49.08 -15.32 -24.38
C LEU A 709 -48.71 -14.95 -22.94
N SER A 710 -49.62 -15.30 -22.03
CA SER A 710 -49.49 -15.19 -20.59
C SER A 710 -48.89 -16.45 -20.00
N GLY A 711 -48.03 -16.31 -18.99
CA GLY A 711 -47.64 -17.41 -18.10
C GLY A 711 -46.49 -18.27 -18.63
N ASP A 712 -45.42 -18.33 -17.84
CA ASP A 712 -44.24 -19.16 -18.09
C ASP A 712 -44.47 -20.58 -17.54
N GLU A 713 -45.20 -21.41 -18.31
CA GLU A 713 -45.44 -22.82 -17.97
C GLU A 713 -44.13 -23.63 -17.88
N SER A 714 -43.10 -23.21 -18.63
CA SER A 714 -41.76 -23.80 -18.66
C SER A 714 -41.06 -23.71 -17.30
N SER A 715 -41.04 -22.51 -16.70
CA SER A 715 -40.53 -22.29 -15.33
C SER A 715 -41.28 -23.13 -14.30
N GLU A 716 -42.60 -23.26 -14.42
CA GLU A 716 -43.42 -24.04 -13.49
C GLU A 716 -43.09 -25.54 -13.58
N ARG A 717 -42.94 -26.08 -14.80
CA ARG A 717 -42.52 -27.48 -15.04
C ARG A 717 -41.13 -27.76 -14.47
N LEU A 718 -40.18 -26.85 -14.63
CA LEU A 718 -38.84 -26.96 -14.04
C LEU A 718 -38.84 -26.88 -12.50
N LEU A 719 -39.67 -26.01 -11.90
CA LEU A 719 -39.83 -25.97 -10.44
C LEU A 719 -40.40 -27.29 -9.90
N ARG A 720 -41.38 -27.91 -10.59
CA ARG A 720 -41.96 -29.20 -10.22
C ARG A 720 -40.90 -30.32 -10.24
N ILE A 721 -40.03 -30.36 -11.26
CA ILE A 721 -38.91 -31.32 -11.33
C ILE A 721 -37.94 -31.12 -10.16
N ARG A 722 -37.49 -29.88 -9.90
CA ARG A 722 -36.55 -29.57 -8.82
C ARG A 722 -37.12 -29.89 -7.43
N ARG A 723 -38.40 -29.58 -7.18
CA ARG A 723 -39.12 -30.01 -5.96
C ARG A 723 -39.10 -31.53 -5.83
N THR A 724 -39.35 -32.27 -6.91
CA THR A 724 -39.33 -33.75 -6.89
C THR A 724 -37.95 -34.28 -6.52
N CYS A 725 -36.87 -33.76 -7.12
CA CYS A 725 -35.49 -34.13 -6.77
C CYS A 725 -35.16 -33.85 -5.30
N ALA A 726 -35.65 -32.75 -4.74
CA ALA A 726 -35.46 -32.40 -3.34
C ALA A 726 -36.10 -33.43 -2.38
N HIS A 727 -37.34 -33.85 -2.66
CA HIS A 727 -38.03 -34.86 -1.85
C HIS A 727 -37.36 -36.24 -1.95
N VAL A 728 -36.94 -36.65 -3.16
CA VAL A 728 -36.14 -37.87 -3.37
C VAL A 728 -34.85 -37.85 -2.55
N MET A 729 -34.16 -36.70 -2.49
CA MET A 729 -32.97 -36.51 -1.68
C MET A 729 -33.28 -36.67 -0.18
N ALA A 730 -34.34 -36.06 0.32
CA ALA A 730 -34.74 -36.18 1.73
C ALA A 730 -35.12 -37.63 2.11
N MET A 731 -35.91 -38.31 1.27
CA MET A 731 -36.23 -39.73 1.46
C MET A 731 -34.97 -40.61 1.48
N ALA A 732 -33.97 -40.31 0.64
CA ALA A 732 -32.71 -41.05 0.62
C ALA A 732 -31.84 -40.78 1.87
N VAL A 733 -31.78 -39.52 2.34
CA VAL A 733 -31.09 -39.16 3.59
C VAL A 733 -31.72 -39.89 4.78
N GLN A 734 -33.03 -39.78 4.97
CA GLN A 734 -33.78 -40.47 6.02
C GLN A 734 -33.59 -42.00 5.99
N LYS A 735 -33.33 -42.59 4.83
CA LYS A 735 -33.24 -44.04 4.66
C LYS A 735 -31.83 -44.59 4.80
N VAL A 736 -30.81 -43.74 4.69
CA VAL A 736 -29.45 -44.02 5.14
C VAL A 736 -29.26 -43.66 6.63
N TYR A 737 -30.01 -42.66 7.11
CA TYR A 737 -30.01 -42.18 8.49
C TYR A 737 -31.44 -42.08 9.05
N PRO A 738 -32.02 -43.17 9.59
CA PRO A 738 -33.40 -43.20 10.12
C PRO A 738 -33.72 -42.23 11.25
N ALA A 739 -32.71 -41.60 11.86
CA ALA A 739 -32.87 -40.57 12.88
C ALA A 739 -32.80 -39.13 12.33
N ALA A 740 -32.32 -38.92 11.10
CA ALA A 740 -32.15 -37.60 10.52
C ALA A 740 -33.51 -37.04 10.05
N LYS A 741 -34.15 -36.21 10.88
CA LYS A 741 -35.37 -35.51 10.50
C LYS A 741 -35.04 -34.31 9.59
N PRO A 742 -35.69 -34.15 8.42
CA PRO A 742 -35.67 -32.90 7.69
C PRO A 742 -36.39 -31.81 8.51
N THR A 743 -35.79 -30.62 8.61
CA THR A 743 -36.33 -29.51 9.41
C THR A 743 -36.89 -28.39 8.54
N ILE A 744 -36.20 -28.04 7.44
CA ILE A 744 -36.63 -27.05 6.44
C ILE A 744 -36.31 -27.60 5.05
N GLY A 745 -37.17 -27.31 4.06
CA GLY A 745 -36.94 -27.61 2.65
C GLY A 745 -37.30 -26.42 1.77
N LEU A 746 -36.39 -25.98 0.90
CA LEU A 746 -36.53 -24.76 0.10
C LEU A 746 -36.10 -25.00 -1.36
N CYS A 747 -36.77 -24.33 -2.30
CA CYS A 747 -36.56 -24.48 -3.74
C CYS A 747 -36.66 -23.10 -4.43
N THR A 748 -35.60 -22.72 -5.16
CA THR A 748 -35.46 -21.42 -5.82
C THR A 748 -35.35 -21.58 -7.35
N LYS A 749 -35.13 -20.46 -8.07
CA LYS A 749 -34.79 -20.50 -9.50
C LYS A 749 -33.37 -21.03 -9.78
N ASP A 750 -32.58 -21.30 -8.75
CA ASP A 750 -31.16 -21.64 -8.85
C ASP A 750 -30.82 -23.01 -8.25
N GLY A 751 -31.70 -23.58 -7.40
CA GLY A 751 -31.50 -24.91 -6.82
C GLY A 751 -32.57 -25.32 -5.82
N PHE A 752 -32.28 -26.37 -5.05
CA PHE A 752 -33.09 -26.84 -3.92
C PHE A 752 -32.19 -27.29 -2.77
N TYR A 753 -32.68 -27.21 -1.54
CA TYR A 753 -31.97 -27.69 -0.35
C TYR A 753 -32.94 -28.19 0.73
N TYR A 754 -32.42 -29.06 1.60
CA TYR A 754 -33.07 -29.52 2.82
C TYR A 754 -32.05 -29.48 3.97
N ASP A 755 -32.46 -28.95 5.11
CA ASP A 755 -31.72 -29.04 6.36
C ASP A 755 -32.15 -30.29 7.13
N PHE A 756 -31.20 -30.96 7.80
CA PHE A 756 -31.44 -32.17 8.60
C PHE A 756 -30.80 -32.03 9.97
N ASP A 757 -31.52 -32.41 11.03
CA ASP A 757 -30.96 -32.44 12.38
C ASP A 757 -30.12 -33.72 12.57
N MET A 758 -28.84 -33.65 12.21
CA MET A 758 -27.89 -34.77 12.22
C MET A 758 -26.42 -34.34 12.30
N GLU A 759 -25.52 -35.27 12.62
CA GLU A 759 -24.06 -35.04 12.58
C GLU A 759 -23.50 -35.01 11.13
N PRO A 760 -22.31 -34.40 10.90
CA PRO A 760 -21.69 -34.31 9.57
C PRO A 760 -21.54 -35.65 8.85
N VAL A 761 -22.07 -35.72 7.62
CA VAL A 761 -22.16 -36.96 6.83
C VAL A 761 -20.84 -37.30 6.15
N SER A 762 -20.36 -38.54 6.32
CA SER A 762 -19.11 -38.98 5.69
C SER A 762 -19.26 -39.19 4.18
N VAL A 763 -18.16 -39.03 3.42
CA VAL A 763 -18.12 -39.29 1.96
C VAL A 763 -18.54 -40.73 1.60
N LYS A 764 -18.39 -41.68 2.52
CA LYS A 764 -18.85 -43.07 2.36
C LYS A 764 -20.38 -43.16 2.41
N ASP A 765 -21.02 -42.31 3.20
CA ASP A 765 -22.47 -42.28 3.41
C ASP A 765 -23.17 -41.38 2.38
N LEU A 766 -22.51 -40.32 1.90
CA LEU A 766 -22.95 -39.59 0.69
C LEU A 766 -23.11 -40.53 -0.51
N LYS A 767 -22.21 -41.53 -0.66
CA LYS A 767 -22.32 -42.58 -1.68
C LYS A 767 -23.46 -43.57 -1.43
N LYS A 768 -23.87 -43.80 -0.16
CA LYS A 768 -25.10 -44.55 0.16
C LYS A 768 -26.35 -43.75 -0.20
N ILE A 769 -26.37 -42.45 0.13
CA ILE A 769 -27.49 -41.55 -0.14
C ILE A 769 -27.73 -41.47 -1.64
N LYS A 770 -26.68 -41.24 -2.45
CA LYS A 770 -26.78 -41.30 -3.93
C LYS A 770 -27.41 -42.62 -4.39
N LYS A 771 -26.88 -43.76 -3.94
CA LYS A 771 -27.37 -45.09 -4.33
C LYS A 771 -28.84 -45.34 -3.95
N GLU A 772 -29.33 -44.72 -2.86
CA GLU A 772 -30.75 -44.80 -2.49
C GLU A 772 -31.61 -43.80 -3.28
N MET A 773 -31.11 -42.61 -3.61
CA MET A 773 -31.76 -41.69 -4.56
C MET A 773 -31.96 -42.39 -5.93
N ASP A 774 -30.88 -42.99 -6.47
CA ASP A 774 -30.92 -43.75 -7.72
C ASP A 774 -31.98 -44.87 -7.65
N ARG A 775 -32.11 -45.54 -6.50
CA ARG A 775 -33.11 -46.62 -6.26
C ARG A 775 -34.54 -46.10 -6.08
N ILE A 776 -34.73 -44.87 -5.60
CA ILE A 776 -36.04 -44.23 -5.49
C ILE A 776 -36.50 -43.72 -6.86
N ILE A 777 -35.60 -43.12 -7.65
CA ILE A 777 -35.88 -42.64 -9.01
C ILE A 777 -36.22 -43.82 -9.92
N GLY A 778 -35.42 -44.89 -9.90
CA GLY A 778 -35.62 -46.10 -10.70
C GLY A 778 -36.84 -46.96 -10.35
N LYS A 779 -37.82 -46.42 -9.62
CA LYS A 779 -39.07 -47.10 -9.25
C LYS A 779 -40.34 -46.54 -9.89
N ASN A 780 -40.23 -45.53 -10.78
CA ASN A 780 -41.33 -44.86 -11.48
C ASN A 780 -42.38 -44.25 -10.53
N LEU A 781 -42.20 -42.97 -10.18
CA LEU A 781 -43.11 -42.23 -9.31
C LEU A 781 -44.15 -41.42 -10.12
N PRO A 782 -45.43 -41.80 -10.12
CA PRO A 782 -46.51 -40.89 -10.47
C PRO A 782 -46.79 -39.93 -9.30
N LEU A 783 -46.75 -38.63 -9.56
CA LEU A 783 -47.27 -37.60 -8.66
C LEU A 783 -48.78 -37.53 -8.82
N ILE A 784 -49.53 -37.74 -7.73
CA ILE A 784 -50.98 -37.58 -7.71
C ILE A 784 -51.32 -36.30 -6.94
N ARG A 785 -52.13 -35.42 -7.57
CA ARG A 785 -52.69 -34.23 -6.94
C ARG A 785 -54.09 -34.55 -6.42
N GLU A 786 -54.32 -34.45 -5.12
CA GLU A 786 -55.65 -34.53 -4.51
C GLU A 786 -55.98 -33.17 -3.89
N GLU A 787 -57.15 -32.61 -4.21
CA GLU A 787 -57.70 -31.44 -3.53
C GLU A 787 -58.64 -31.92 -2.43
N VAL A 788 -58.32 -31.60 -1.17
CA VAL A 788 -59.09 -32.03 0.01
C VAL A 788 -59.69 -30.83 0.74
N SER A 789 -60.83 -31.06 1.41
CA SER A 789 -61.44 -30.03 2.25
C SER A 789 -60.62 -29.80 3.53
N ARG A 790 -60.70 -28.57 4.04
CA ARG A 790 -60.02 -28.14 5.28
C ARG A 790 -60.22 -29.09 6.46
N ASP A 791 -61.43 -29.62 6.66
CA ASP A 791 -61.73 -30.54 7.77
C ASP A 791 -61.16 -31.94 7.57
N GLU A 792 -61.06 -32.43 6.33
CA GLU A 792 -60.46 -33.72 6.03
C GLU A 792 -58.93 -33.65 6.16
N ALA A 793 -58.31 -32.57 5.67
CA ALA A 793 -56.90 -32.26 5.93
C ALA A 793 -56.62 -32.18 7.44
N ARG A 794 -57.46 -31.44 8.21
CA ARG A 794 -57.32 -31.32 9.67
C ARG A 794 -57.42 -32.66 10.39
N LYS A 795 -58.37 -33.54 10.03
CA LYS A 795 -58.46 -34.91 10.59
C LYS A 795 -57.19 -35.72 10.31
N ARG A 796 -56.69 -35.69 9.07
CA ARG A 796 -55.51 -36.46 8.66
C ARG A 796 -54.23 -35.92 9.32
N ILE A 797 -54.07 -34.59 9.45
CA ILE A 797 -53.03 -33.95 10.28
C ILE A 797 -53.17 -34.35 11.76
N MET A 798 -54.40 -34.43 12.29
CA MET A 798 -54.63 -34.83 13.68
C MET A 798 -54.20 -36.28 13.99
N ALA A 799 -54.07 -37.15 12.99
CA ALA A 799 -53.52 -38.50 13.15
C ALA A 799 -51.97 -38.56 13.25
N VAL A 800 -51.25 -37.50 12.85
CA VAL A 800 -49.78 -37.44 12.87
C VAL A 800 -49.26 -36.87 14.20
N ASN A 801 -48.09 -37.30 14.65
CA ASN A 801 -47.55 -36.95 15.98
C ASN A 801 -46.18 -36.25 15.88
N GLU A 802 -46.20 -34.94 15.61
CA GLU A 802 -45.02 -34.06 15.48
C GLU A 802 -45.23 -32.75 16.28
N PRO A 803 -44.18 -32.05 16.73
CA PRO A 803 -44.30 -30.95 17.68
C PRO A 803 -44.87 -29.64 17.09
N TYR A 804 -44.72 -29.41 15.78
CA TYR A 804 -45.19 -28.19 15.08
C TYR A 804 -46.67 -28.27 14.62
N LYS A 805 -47.39 -29.29 15.09
CA LYS A 805 -48.77 -29.60 14.69
C LYS A 805 -49.75 -28.44 14.91
N THR A 806 -49.55 -27.61 15.92
CA THR A 806 -50.41 -26.47 16.23
C THR A 806 -50.24 -25.35 15.20
N GLU A 807 -49.01 -24.95 14.90
CA GLU A 807 -48.70 -23.87 13.94
C GLU A 807 -49.19 -24.23 12.52
N ILE A 808 -49.06 -25.50 12.12
CA ILE A 808 -49.57 -26.00 10.83
C ILE A 808 -51.11 -25.98 10.77
N LEU A 809 -51.82 -26.13 11.90
CA LEU A 809 -53.28 -26.03 11.95
C LEU A 809 -53.80 -24.58 11.95
N GLU A 810 -52.95 -23.64 12.36
CA GLU A 810 -53.20 -22.19 12.39
C GLU A 810 -52.83 -21.48 11.07
N SER A 811 -51.86 -22.00 10.31
CA SER A 811 -51.44 -21.43 9.02
C SER A 811 -52.41 -21.70 7.85
N ILE A 812 -53.31 -22.69 7.97
CA ILE A 812 -54.29 -23.05 6.95
C ILE A 812 -55.39 -21.98 6.87
N LYS A 813 -55.34 -21.14 5.83
CA LYS A 813 -56.25 -20.01 5.62
C LYS A 813 -57.42 -20.31 4.67
N ASP A 814 -57.20 -21.11 3.63
CA ASP A 814 -58.16 -21.36 2.56
C ASP A 814 -59.06 -22.60 2.79
N ASP A 815 -60.15 -22.71 2.02
CA ASP A 815 -61.21 -23.74 2.21
C ASP A 815 -60.88 -25.11 1.59
N THR A 816 -60.11 -25.13 0.51
CA THR A 816 -59.61 -26.34 -0.17
C THR A 816 -58.10 -26.31 -0.25
N ILE A 817 -57.44 -27.44 0.01
CA ILE A 817 -55.98 -27.54 0.08
C ILE A 817 -55.48 -28.55 -0.95
N THR A 818 -54.44 -28.20 -1.70
CA THR A 818 -53.78 -29.13 -2.61
C THR A 818 -52.76 -30.00 -1.86
N ILE A 819 -52.92 -31.32 -1.91
CA ILE A 819 -51.96 -32.31 -1.39
C ILE A 819 -51.29 -33.06 -2.54
N TYR A 820 -49.98 -33.29 -2.40
CA TYR A 820 -49.15 -33.99 -3.38
C TYR A 820 -48.77 -35.37 -2.84
N HIS A 821 -49.27 -36.43 -3.49
CA HIS A 821 -48.92 -37.82 -3.19
C HIS A 821 -47.71 -38.29 -4.00
N ILE A 822 -46.70 -38.79 -3.29
CA ILE A 822 -45.48 -39.40 -3.84
C ILE A 822 -45.54 -40.90 -3.50
N GLY A 823 -46.45 -41.61 -4.17
CA GLY A 823 -46.83 -42.97 -3.81
C GLY A 823 -47.67 -43.04 -2.52
N ASN A 824 -47.52 -44.13 -1.76
CA ASN A 824 -48.36 -44.46 -0.60
C ASN A 824 -48.02 -43.65 0.69
N GLU A 825 -47.01 -42.79 0.67
CA GLU A 825 -46.57 -42.01 1.84
C GLU A 825 -46.92 -40.53 1.68
N TRP A 826 -47.09 -39.85 2.82
CA TRP A 826 -47.62 -38.49 2.90
C TRP A 826 -46.51 -37.44 2.77
N CYS A 827 -46.80 -36.36 2.05
CA CYS A 827 -45.94 -35.19 1.93
C CYS A 827 -46.70 -33.92 2.35
N ASN A 828 -45.99 -32.94 2.92
CA ASN A 828 -46.60 -31.77 3.54
C ASN A 828 -47.32 -30.85 2.54
N ILE A 829 -48.36 -30.19 3.05
CA ILE A 829 -49.13 -29.15 2.37
C ILE A 829 -48.17 -28.07 1.84
N CYS A 830 -48.32 -27.73 0.56
CA CYS A 830 -47.55 -26.69 -0.12
C CYS A 830 -48.52 -25.74 -0.81
N ASP A 831 -48.87 -24.64 -0.14
CA ASP A 831 -49.73 -23.59 -0.70
C ASP A 831 -49.12 -22.19 -0.48
N GLY A 832 -49.32 -21.32 -1.46
CA GLY A 832 -48.87 -19.92 -1.47
C GLY A 832 -47.37 -19.67 -1.77
N PRO A 833 -47.03 -18.59 -2.52
CA PRO A 833 -45.73 -17.92 -2.37
C PRO A 833 -45.73 -17.05 -1.10
N HIS A 834 -44.54 -16.71 -0.61
CA HIS A 834 -44.28 -15.96 0.65
C HIS A 834 -44.62 -16.71 1.95
N VAL A 835 -43.61 -17.43 2.46
CA VAL A 835 -43.43 -17.62 3.91
C VAL A 835 -42.13 -16.92 4.30
N GLU A 836 -42.21 -15.88 5.12
CA GLU A 836 -41.05 -15.19 5.68
C GLU A 836 -40.47 -16.01 6.85
N CYS A 837 -39.37 -16.70 6.64
CA CYS A 837 -38.70 -17.45 7.71
C CYS A 837 -37.84 -16.53 8.60
N THR A 838 -38.47 -15.79 9.51
CA THR A 838 -37.80 -15.13 10.65
C THR A 838 -37.47 -16.14 11.76
N GLY A 839 -36.58 -17.10 11.45
CA GLY A 839 -36.20 -18.21 12.34
C GLY A 839 -34.70 -18.47 12.41
N LYS A 840 -34.19 -18.83 13.59
CA LYS A 840 -32.76 -19.14 13.79
C LYS A 840 -32.41 -20.50 13.18
N ILE A 841 -31.55 -20.50 12.16
CA ILE A 841 -31.07 -21.72 11.47
C ILE A 841 -30.28 -22.62 12.44
N ASN A 842 -30.66 -23.89 12.53
CA ASN A 842 -30.03 -24.86 13.43
C ASN A 842 -28.80 -25.55 12.82
N ARG A 843 -27.69 -24.80 12.72
CA ARG A 843 -26.25 -25.19 12.72
C ARG A 843 -25.70 -26.31 11.80
N ASN A 844 -26.43 -27.35 11.40
CA ASN A 844 -25.88 -28.55 10.72
C ASN A 844 -26.35 -28.71 9.26
N ALA A 845 -25.92 -27.81 8.37
CA ALA A 845 -26.17 -27.94 6.94
C ALA A 845 -25.10 -28.83 6.24
N VAL A 846 -25.52 -29.92 5.60
CA VAL A 846 -24.62 -30.89 4.94
C VAL A 846 -24.27 -30.43 3.51
N LYS A 847 -23.15 -29.71 3.33
CA LYS A 847 -22.60 -29.40 2.00
C LYS A 847 -22.17 -30.68 1.26
N LEU A 848 -22.60 -30.82 0.00
CA LEU A 848 -22.49 -32.06 -0.78
C LEU A 848 -21.65 -31.92 -2.07
N GLU A 849 -20.58 -31.11 -2.03
CA GLU A 849 -19.82 -30.64 -3.22
C GLU A 849 -18.94 -31.70 -3.92
N SER A 850 -19.10 -33.01 -3.67
CA SER A 850 -18.12 -34.05 -4.07
C SER A 850 -18.66 -35.24 -4.90
N VAL A 851 -19.85 -35.13 -5.49
CA VAL A 851 -20.55 -36.29 -6.10
C VAL A 851 -20.72 -36.24 -7.64
N ALA A 852 -20.45 -35.10 -8.28
CA ALA A 852 -20.50 -34.94 -9.74
C ALA A 852 -19.29 -35.61 -10.45
N GLY A 853 -18.09 -35.05 -10.28
CA GLY A 853 -16.85 -35.43 -11.01
C GLY A 853 -16.23 -36.81 -10.75
N ALA A 854 -17.01 -37.81 -10.30
CA ALA A 854 -16.58 -39.20 -10.11
C ALA A 854 -16.95 -40.14 -11.27
N TYR A 855 -17.70 -39.63 -12.25
CA TYR A 855 -17.98 -40.20 -13.57
C TYR A 855 -17.57 -39.09 -14.58
N TRP A 856 -17.00 -39.32 -15.77
CA TRP A 856 -17.06 -40.48 -16.66
C TRP A 856 -15.72 -40.70 -17.40
N LYS A 857 -15.46 -41.94 -17.87
CA LYS A 857 -14.39 -42.26 -18.85
C LYS A 857 -14.78 -43.49 -19.69
N SER A 858 -15.38 -43.28 -20.84
CA SER A 858 -15.52 -44.28 -21.92
C SER A 858 -16.01 -43.63 -23.21
N ASP A 859 -15.25 -43.76 -24.30
CA ASP A 859 -15.56 -43.13 -25.59
C ASP A 859 -16.67 -43.89 -26.35
N SER A 860 -17.93 -43.43 -26.23
CA SER A 860 -18.96 -43.58 -27.26
C SER A 860 -20.17 -42.68 -26.95
N ASN A 861 -20.45 -41.70 -27.80
CA ASN A 861 -21.62 -40.84 -27.64
C ASN A 861 -22.92 -41.58 -27.99
N GLU A 862 -24.05 -40.94 -27.66
CA GLU A 862 -25.44 -41.34 -27.97
C GLU A 862 -25.95 -42.63 -27.31
N SER A 863 -25.35 -43.80 -27.58
CA SER A 863 -26.00 -45.10 -27.29
C SER A 863 -26.08 -45.50 -25.80
N MET A 864 -25.28 -44.89 -24.92
CA MET A 864 -25.21 -45.29 -23.51
C MET A 864 -26.12 -44.47 -22.58
N LEU A 865 -26.27 -43.15 -22.82
CA LEU A 865 -27.11 -42.26 -21.99
C LEU A 865 -28.58 -42.71 -21.97
N GLN A 866 -29.15 -42.99 -23.14
CA GLN A 866 -30.53 -43.51 -23.29
C GLN A 866 -30.77 -44.82 -22.52
N ARG A 867 -29.72 -45.65 -22.33
CA ARG A 867 -29.79 -46.92 -21.59
C ARG A 867 -29.64 -46.77 -20.08
N ILE A 868 -29.13 -45.63 -19.60
CA ILE A 868 -28.89 -45.38 -18.17
C ILE A 868 -30.04 -44.58 -17.56
N THR A 869 -30.62 -43.61 -18.26
CA THR A 869 -31.70 -42.77 -17.70
C THR A 869 -33.09 -43.40 -17.83
N GLY A 870 -33.29 -44.34 -18.76
CA GLY A 870 -34.58 -44.98 -19.01
C GLY A 870 -35.64 -44.05 -19.64
N THR A 871 -35.30 -42.78 -19.85
CA THR A 871 -36.12 -41.76 -20.48
C THR A 871 -35.78 -41.61 -21.95
N ALA A 872 -36.81 -41.62 -22.80
CA ALA A 872 -36.73 -40.94 -24.09
C ALA A 872 -36.68 -39.44 -23.82
N TRP A 873 -35.67 -38.76 -24.38
CA TRP A 873 -35.60 -37.31 -24.37
C TRP A 873 -36.38 -36.82 -25.59
N GLU A 874 -37.62 -36.37 -25.37
CA GLU A 874 -38.58 -36.06 -26.44
C GLU A 874 -38.46 -34.63 -26.99
N ASP A 875 -37.52 -33.81 -26.47
CA ASP A 875 -37.43 -32.38 -26.77
C ASP A 875 -35.98 -31.86 -26.76
N GLU A 876 -35.64 -30.96 -27.69
CA GLU A 876 -34.28 -30.45 -27.89
C GLU A 876 -33.82 -29.54 -26.73
N GLU A 877 -34.73 -28.75 -26.14
CA GLU A 877 -34.43 -27.87 -25.00
C GLU A 877 -33.83 -28.63 -23.80
N GLN A 878 -34.23 -29.89 -23.59
CA GLN A 878 -33.72 -30.68 -22.45
C GLN A 878 -32.28 -31.14 -22.68
N LEU A 879 -31.93 -31.45 -23.93
CA LEU A 879 -30.56 -31.77 -24.31
C LEU A 879 -29.70 -30.51 -24.27
N GLU A 880 -30.19 -29.38 -24.78
CA GLU A 880 -29.50 -28.09 -24.74
C GLU A 880 -29.27 -27.61 -23.30
N ALA A 881 -30.25 -27.73 -22.40
CA ALA A 881 -30.08 -27.41 -20.98
C ALA A 881 -29.04 -28.31 -20.28
N TYR A 882 -28.95 -29.60 -20.65
CA TYR A 882 -27.94 -30.51 -20.12
C TYR A 882 -26.54 -30.21 -20.67
N LEU A 883 -26.42 -29.92 -21.97
CA LEU A 883 -25.16 -29.52 -22.61
C LEU A 883 -24.63 -28.21 -22.04
N ASN A 884 -25.50 -27.22 -21.82
CA ASN A 884 -25.15 -25.96 -21.16
C ASN A 884 -24.66 -26.18 -19.72
N PHE A 885 -25.25 -27.13 -18.96
CA PHE A 885 -24.76 -27.49 -17.63
C PHE A 885 -23.38 -28.18 -17.70
N GLU A 886 -23.17 -29.11 -18.64
CA GLU A 886 -21.89 -29.76 -18.86
C GLU A 886 -20.79 -28.78 -19.31
N GLU A 887 -21.13 -27.74 -20.08
CA GLU A 887 -20.18 -26.70 -20.47
C GLU A 887 -19.89 -25.74 -19.31
N ALA A 888 -20.88 -25.42 -18.47
CA ALA A 888 -20.67 -24.64 -17.25
C ALA A 888 -19.70 -25.35 -16.26
N GLU A 889 -19.83 -26.66 -16.02
CA GLU A 889 -18.90 -27.41 -15.15
C GLU A 889 -17.47 -27.52 -15.73
N LYS A 890 -17.31 -27.34 -17.05
CA LYS A 890 -16.00 -27.23 -17.72
C LYS A 890 -15.43 -25.81 -17.62
N ARG A 891 -16.27 -24.80 -17.46
CA ARG A 891 -15.92 -23.36 -17.32
C ARG A 891 -15.72 -22.91 -15.87
N ASP A 892 -16.13 -23.69 -14.87
CA ASP A 892 -16.01 -23.37 -13.43
C ASP A 892 -14.60 -22.87 -13.03
N HIS A 893 -14.53 -21.63 -12.53
CA HIS A 893 -13.27 -20.96 -12.18
C HIS A 893 -12.47 -21.68 -11.10
N ARG A 894 -13.13 -22.42 -10.20
CA ARG A 894 -12.52 -23.21 -9.11
C ARG A 894 -11.74 -24.39 -9.69
N ARG A 895 -12.32 -25.05 -10.69
CA ARG A 895 -11.69 -26.15 -11.43
C ARG A 895 -10.52 -25.65 -12.26
N ILE A 896 -10.70 -24.59 -13.04
CA ILE A 896 -9.63 -24.00 -13.87
C ILE A 896 -8.46 -23.51 -13.01
N ASN A 897 -8.73 -22.99 -11.81
CA ASN A 897 -7.70 -22.54 -10.88
C ASN A 897 -6.80 -23.68 -10.34
N GLN A 898 -7.26 -24.94 -10.32
CA GLN A 898 -6.41 -26.10 -9.99
C GLN A 898 -5.33 -26.34 -11.05
N GLU A 899 -5.58 -25.95 -12.30
CA GLU A 899 -4.61 -26.05 -13.40
C GLU A 899 -3.73 -24.79 -13.49
N LEU A 900 -4.34 -23.61 -13.36
CA LEU A 900 -3.66 -22.34 -13.63
C LEU A 900 -2.94 -21.72 -12.43
N GLU A 901 -3.35 -22.00 -11.18
CA GLU A 901 -2.80 -21.38 -9.95
C GLU A 901 -2.87 -19.84 -9.95
N LEU A 902 -4.07 -19.29 -10.08
CA LEU A 902 -4.30 -17.83 -10.10
C LEU A 902 -4.55 -17.31 -8.67
N PHE A 903 -5.35 -18.02 -7.87
CA PHE A 903 -5.68 -17.65 -6.50
C PHE A 903 -5.69 -18.84 -5.55
N SER A 904 -5.74 -18.59 -4.25
CA SER A 904 -6.12 -19.59 -3.25
C SER A 904 -6.91 -18.95 -2.10
N ILE A 905 -7.47 -19.80 -1.24
CA ILE A 905 -8.22 -19.42 -0.03
C ILE A 905 -7.71 -20.36 1.06
N GLU A 906 -6.76 -19.88 1.87
CA GLU A 906 -6.04 -20.72 2.83
C GLU A 906 -6.84 -20.87 4.14
N GLU A 907 -7.27 -22.09 4.47
CA GLU A 907 -8.06 -22.37 5.67
C GLU A 907 -7.29 -22.07 6.98
N GLU A 908 -5.96 -22.21 6.96
CA GLU A 908 -5.06 -21.80 8.05
C GLU A 908 -5.14 -20.30 8.36
N ALA A 909 -5.54 -19.47 7.40
CA ALA A 909 -5.67 -18.03 7.55
C ALA A 909 -7.13 -17.55 7.69
N GLY A 910 -8.10 -18.24 7.08
CA GLY A 910 -9.52 -17.96 7.24
C GLY A 910 -10.35 -18.22 6.00
N GLY A 911 -11.48 -18.91 6.18
CA GLY A 911 -12.41 -19.21 5.08
C GLY A 911 -12.94 -17.91 4.44
N GLY A 912 -12.83 -17.83 3.11
CA GLY A 912 -13.32 -16.69 2.32
C GLY A 912 -12.37 -15.50 2.24
N LEU A 913 -11.09 -15.66 2.59
CA LEU A 913 -10.03 -14.66 2.41
C LEU A 913 -9.14 -15.05 1.23
N VAL A 914 -9.11 -14.23 0.18
CA VAL A 914 -8.43 -14.54 -1.09
C VAL A 914 -6.95 -14.18 -1.05
N TYR A 915 -6.12 -15.12 -1.49
CA TYR A 915 -4.71 -14.94 -1.78
C TYR A 915 -4.54 -14.87 -3.30
N TRP A 916 -3.90 -13.81 -3.79
CA TRP A 916 -3.52 -13.72 -5.19
C TRP A 916 -2.10 -14.29 -5.37
N LEU A 917 -2.02 -15.39 -6.11
CA LEU A 917 -0.79 -16.10 -6.43
C LEU A 917 -0.08 -15.39 -7.60
N PRO A 918 1.22 -15.63 -7.87
CA PRO A 918 2.01 -14.82 -8.83
C PRO A 918 1.32 -14.56 -10.18
N LYS A 919 0.74 -15.60 -10.78
CA LYS A 919 -0.02 -15.50 -12.04
C LYS A 919 -1.30 -14.67 -11.87
N GLY A 920 -2.06 -14.87 -10.80
CA GLY A 920 -3.26 -14.08 -10.53
C GLY A 920 -2.96 -12.63 -10.19
N SER A 921 -1.91 -12.35 -9.41
CA SER A 921 -1.42 -10.99 -9.12
C SER A 921 -1.09 -10.20 -10.37
N ILE A 922 -0.53 -10.85 -11.40
CA ILE A 922 -0.29 -10.24 -12.70
C ILE A 922 -1.60 -9.87 -13.42
N VAL A 923 -2.57 -10.79 -13.50
CA VAL A 923 -3.87 -10.52 -14.15
C VAL A 923 -4.65 -9.46 -13.36
N ARG A 924 -4.62 -9.53 -12.02
CA ARG A 924 -5.19 -8.56 -11.08
C ARG A 924 -4.60 -7.18 -11.35
N ARG A 925 -3.27 -7.08 -11.43
CA ARG A 925 -2.56 -5.84 -11.79
C ARG A 925 -3.00 -5.32 -13.16
N ILE A 926 -3.13 -6.17 -14.18
CA ILE A 926 -3.58 -5.74 -15.52
C ILE A 926 -4.99 -5.11 -15.46
N ILE A 927 -5.88 -5.65 -14.61
CA ILE A 927 -7.19 -5.06 -14.36
C ILE A 927 -7.08 -3.75 -13.56
N GLU A 928 -6.27 -3.69 -12.49
CA GLU A 928 -6.00 -2.47 -11.71
C GLU A 928 -5.46 -1.32 -12.59
N ASP A 929 -4.44 -1.61 -13.41
CA ASP A 929 -3.76 -0.62 -14.26
C ASP A 929 -4.68 -0.14 -15.40
N ALA A 930 -5.50 -1.03 -15.98
CA ALA A 930 -6.52 -0.67 -16.96
C ALA A 930 -7.62 0.21 -16.36
N TRP A 931 -8.17 -0.20 -15.21
CA TRP A 931 -9.18 0.55 -14.45
C TRP A 931 -8.70 1.98 -14.14
N LYS A 932 -7.48 2.12 -13.59
CA LYS A 932 -6.88 3.44 -13.26
C LYS A 932 -6.79 4.33 -14.51
N LYS A 933 -6.30 3.80 -15.63
CA LYS A 933 -6.15 4.55 -16.89
C LYS A 933 -7.49 5.06 -17.41
N ILE A 934 -8.51 4.19 -17.45
CA ILE A 934 -9.85 4.52 -17.96
C ILE A 934 -10.53 5.57 -17.07
N HIS A 935 -10.39 5.45 -15.74
CA HIS A 935 -10.98 6.39 -14.78
C HIS A 935 -10.32 7.77 -14.84
N LEU A 936 -8.98 7.83 -14.92
CA LEU A 936 -8.23 9.09 -15.09
C LEU A 936 -8.51 9.78 -16.42
N HIS A 937 -8.76 9.01 -17.49
CA HIS A 937 -9.19 9.55 -18.78
C HIS A 937 -10.59 10.19 -18.68
N ASN A 938 -11.54 9.47 -18.09
CA ASN A 938 -12.92 9.91 -17.85
C ASN A 938 -13.09 10.88 -16.65
N GLY A 939 -12.00 11.54 -16.22
CA GLY A 939 -12.07 12.64 -15.26
C GLY A 939 -12.44 12.26 -13.82
N TYR A 940 -12.07 11.05 -13.38
CA TYR A 940 -12.10 10.66 -11.96
C TYR A 940 -10.75 10.90 -11.29
N ASP A 941 -10.80 11.46 -10.09
CA ASP A 941 -9.68 11.59 -9.17
C ASP A 941 -9.50 10.30 -8.34
N LEU A 942 -8.28 9.77 -8.28
CA LEU A 942 -7.96 8.58 -7.49
C LEU A 942 -7.82 8.91 -5.99
N LEU A 943 -8.36 8.05 -5.13
CA LEU A 943 -8.12 8.09 -3.68
C LEU A 943 -7.49 6.77 -3.19
N TYR A 944 -6.83 6.82 -2.03
CA TYR A 944 -6.60 5.65 -1.18
C TYR A 944 -6.99 6.02 0.25
N THR A 945 -7.93 5.29 0.86
CA THR A 945 -8.40 5.58 2.22
C THR A 945 -8.26 4.36 3.16
N PRO A 946 -8.26 4.54 4.49
CA PRO A 946 -7.95 3.45 5.42
C PRO A 946 -8.92 2.27 5.38
N HIS A 947 -8.40 1.04 5.41
CA HIS A 947 -9.21 -0.20 5.49
C HIS A 947 -9.79 -0.47 6.88
N ILE A 948 -9.40 0.31 7.89
CA ILE A 948 -10.00 0.32 9.24
C ILE A 948 -10.32 1.76 9.62
N ALA A 949 -11.38 1.97 10.39
CA ALA A 949 -11.74 3.27 10.95
C ALA A 949 -12.50 3.10 12.26
N LYS A 950 -12.64 4.18 13.04
CA LYS A 950 -13.45 4.22 14.26
C LYS A 950 -14.90 3.79 13.99
N ALA A 951 -15.48 3.05 14.93
CA ALA A 951 -16.87 2.57 14.87
C ALA A 951 -17.88 3.70 14.60
N TYR A 952 -17.65 4.86 15.20
CA TYR A 952 -18.43 6.10 15.06
C TYR A 952 -18.67 6.54 13.60
N LEU A 953 -17.75 6.25 12.68
CA LEU A 953 -17.92 6.58 11.26
C LEU A 953 -19.04 5.75 10.60
N TRP A 954 -19.19 4.50 11.05
CA TRP A 954 -20.20 3.54 10.59
C TRP A 954 -21.54 3.71 11.31
N GLU A 955 -21.52 4.26 12.53
CA GLU A 955 -22.70 4.74 13.27
C GLU A 955 -23.28 6.00 12.59
N THR A 956 -22.45 7.02 12.34
CA THR A 956 -22.86 8.28 11.68
C THR A 956 -23.47 8.03 10.30
N SER A 957 -22.83 7.18 9.49
CA SER A 957 -23.34 6.78 8.18
C SER A 957 -24.56 5.84 8.23
N GLY A 958 -24.91 5.30 9.41
CA GLY A 958 -26.03 4.39 9.63
C GLY A 958 -25.77 2.93 9.27
N HIS A 959 -24.57 2.60 8.77
CA HIS A 959 -24.24 1.23 8.39
C HIS A 959 -24.23 0.26 9.58
N LEU A 960 -23.87 0.74 10.78
CA LEU A 960 -23.97 -0.05 12.02
C LEU A 960 -25.42 -0.26 12.49
N ASP A 961 -26.38 0.52 12.02
CA ASP A 961 -27.81 0.34 12.33
C ASP A 961 -28.42 -0.75 11.43
N PHE A 962 -28.13 -0.70 10.13
CA PHE A 962 -28.81 -1.54 9.12
C PHE A 962 -28.06 -2.82 8.72
N TYR A 963 -26.72 -2.83 8.80
CA TYR A 963 -25.88 -3.92 8.25
C TYR A 963 -25.00 -4.62 9.31
N LYS A 964 -25.25 -4.39 10.60
CA LYS A 964 -24.46 -4.94 11.72
C LYS A 964 -24.21 -6.45 11.64
N GLU A 965 -25.23 -7.22 11.23
CA GLU A 965 -25.18 -8.68 11.11
C GLU A 965 -24.32 -9.16 9.93
N SER A 966 -23.94 -8.25 9.01
CA SER A 966 -23.04 -8.47 7.88
C SER A 966 -21.70 -7.72 8.04
N MET A 967 -21.41 -7.21 9.24
CA MET A 967 -20.14 -6.57 9.59
C MET A 967 -19.33 -7.49 10.52
N TYR A 968 -18.01 -7.34 10.49
CA TYR A 968 -17.11 -7.96 11.46
C TYR A 968 -17.29 -7.33 12.85
N ASP A 969 -17.00 -8.07 13.91
CA ASP A 969 -16.99 -7.55 15.28
C ASP A 969 -16.01 -6.36 15.46
N GLN A 970 -16.35 -5.45 16.36
CA GLN A 970 -15.55 -4.25 16.64
C GLN A 970 -14.25 -4.61 17.38
N ILE A 971 -13.13 -4.17 16.81
CA ILE A 971 -11.80 -4.18 17.44
C ILE A 971 -11.84 -3.13 18.57
N LYS A 972 -11.55 -3.51 19.81
CA LYS A 972 -11.50 -2.60 20.95
C LYS A 972 -10.05 -2.45 21.38
N VAL A 973 -9.49 -1.24 21.41
CA VAL A 973 -8.14 -1.03 21.94
C VAL A 973 -8.15 0.23 22.80
N GLU A 974 -7.71 0.08 24.06
CA GLU A 974 -7.92 1.09 25.11
C GLU A 974 -9.42 1.46 25.21
N GLU A 975 -9.77 2.75 25.15
CA GLU A 975 -11.15 3.24 25.12
C GLU A 975 -11.72 3.36 23.69
N GLU A 976 -10.88 3.21 22.65
CA GLU A 976 -11.29 3.36 21.25
C GLU A 976 -11.86 2.07 20.65
N LYS A 977 -12.88 2.20 19.79
CA LYS A 977 -13.43 1.10 18.99
C LYS A 977 -13.15 1.33 17.51
N TYR A 978 -12.48 0.37 16.88
CA TYR A 978 -12.20 0.32 15.46
C TYR A 978 -13.02 -0.78 14.78
N GLN A 979 -13.19 -0.65 13.47
CA GLN A 979 -14.05 -1.48 12.64
C GLN A 979 -13.34 -1.73 11.30
N LEU A 980 -13.33 -2.98 10.84
CA LEU A 980 -12.92 -3.27 9.45
C LEU A 980 -13.92 -2.61 8.49
N ARG A 981 -13.42 -1.87 7.49
CA ARG A 981 -14.22 -1.09 6.54
C ARG A 981 -15.15 -1.99 5.70
N PRO A 982 -16.49 -1.84 5.75
CA PRO A 982 -17.41 -2.62 4.93
C PRO A 982 -17.67 -2.07 3.52
N MET A 983 -17.34 -0.79 3.29
CA MET A 983 -17.51 -0.04 2.03
C MET A 983 -16.75 1.30 2.10
N ASN A 984 -16.44 1.94 0.96
CA ASN A 984 -15.54 3.10 0.94
C ASN A 984 -16.26 4.45 1.12
N CYS A 985 -17.59 4.51 0.99
CA CYS A 985 -18.34 5.75 0.87
C CYS A 985 -18.16 6.79 2.01
N PRO A 986 -18.09 6.44 3.32
CA PRO A 986 -17.90 7.46 4.37
C PRO A 986 -16.49 8.04 4.37
N CYS A 987 -15.50 7.26 3.93
CA CYS A 987 -14.12 7.73 3.80
C CYS A 987 -13.97 8.73 2.64
N HIS A 988 -14.72 8.55 1.54
CA HIS A 988 -14.74 9.50 0.42
C HIS A 988 -15.46 10.80 0.78
N ILE A 989 -16.54 10.71 1.57
CA ILE A 989 -17.24 11.88 2.14
C ILE A 989 -16.31 12.68 3.07
N LEU A 990 -15.49 12.01 3.90
CA LEU A 990 -14.47 12.67 4.73
C LEU A 990 -13.39 13.40 3.91
N VAL A 991 -13.00 12.89 2.73
CA VAL A 991 -12.12 13.63 1.81
C VAL A 991 -12.84 14.83 1.19
N TYR A 992 -14.11 14.68 0.75
CA TYR A 992 -14.90 15.80 0.23
C TYR A 992 -15.04 16.93 1.27
N LYS A 993 -15.37 16.58 2.53
CA LYS A 993 -15.63 17.52 3.63
C LYS A 993 -14.40 18.37 4.03
N ARG A 994 -13.18 17.97 3.63
CA ARG A 994 -11.91 18.65 3.96
C ARG A 994 -11.80 20.08 3.40
N LYS A 995 -12.58 20.43 2.38
CA LYS A 995 -12.59 21.74 1.71
C LYS A 995 -14.04 22.24 1.56
N GLN A 996 -14.26 23.56 1.72
CA GLN A 996 -15.51 24.19 1.29
C GLN A 996 -15.49 24.34 -0.24
N HIS A 997 -16.38 23.65 -0.93
CA HIS A 997 -16.52 23.71 -2.40
C HIS A 997 -17.54 24.76 -2.84
N SER A 998 -17.42 25.20 -4.09
CA SER A 998 -18.39 26.02 -4.82
C SER A 998 -19.14 25.18 -5.85
N TYR A 999 -20.30 25.66 -6.34
CA TYR A 999 -21.03 25.04 -7.45
C TYR A 999 -20.17 24.87 -8.73
N ARG A 1000 -19.10 25.66 -8.88
CA ARG A 1000 -18.13 25.56 -9.99
C ARG A 1000 -17.09 24.46 -9.83
N ASP A 1001 -16.93 23.91 -8.61
CA ASP A 1001 -16.08 22.75 -8.38
C ASP A 1001 -16.81 21.44 -8.76
N LEU A 1002 -18.14 21.45 -8.93
CA LEU A 1002 -18.97 20.28 -9.17
C LEU A 1002 -19.24 20.06 -10.68
N PRO A 1003 -19.17 18.81 -11.20
CA PRO A 1003 -19.10 17.55 -10.44
C PRO A 1003 -17.68 17.18 -9.99
N ILE A 1004 -17.56 16.71 -8.74
CA ILE A 1004 -16.32 16.08 -8.22
C ILE A 1004 -16.50 14.57 -8.28
N ARG A 1005 -15.57 13.85 -8.92
CA ARG A 1005 -15.64 12.39 -9.12
C ARG A 1005 -14.45 11.71 -8.43
N PHE A 1006 -14.68 10.97 -7.36
CA PHE A 1006 -13.64 10.18 -6.68
C PHE A 1006 -13.75 8.69 -7.05
N ALA A 1007 -12.63 7.97 -7.07
CA ALA A 1007 -12.59 6.52 -7.25
C ALA A 1007 -11.48 5.85 -6.43
N GLU A 1008 -11.75 4.67 -5.87
CA GLU A 1008 -10.81 3.85 -5.10
C GLU A 1008 -11.07 2.35 -5.31
N LEU A 1009 -10.06 1.59 -5.74
CA LEU A 1009 -10.05 0.11 -5.65
C LEU A 1009 -9.69 -0.31 -4.23
N GLY A 1010 -10.63 -0.11 -3.30
CA GLY A 1010 -10.39 -0.25 -1.87
C GLY A 1010 -10.73 -1.64 -1.36
N THR A 1011 -9.86 -2.25 -0.55
CA THR A 1011 -10.21 -3.49 0.15
C THR A 1011 -11.29 -3.21 1.20
N VAL A 1012 -12.28 -4.09 1.27
CA VAL A 1012 -13.41 -4.04 2.20
C VAL A 1012 -13.69 -5.43 2.79
N TYR A 1013 -14.35 -5.44 3.95
CA TYR A 1013 -14.63 -6.64 4.74
C TYR A 1013 -16.10 -6.72 5.12
N ARG A 1014 -16.77 -7.80 4.72
CA ARG A 1014 -18.16 -8.10 5.06
C ARG A 1014 -18.25 -9.49 5.65
N TYR A 1015 -18.97 -9.62 6.74
CA TYR A 1015 -19.16 -10.92 7.38
C TYR A 1015 -20.15 -11.76 6.57
N GLU A 1016 -19.64 -12.84 6.01
CA GLU A 1016 -20.38 -13.88 5.31
C GLU A 1016 -20.31 -15.18 6.12
N LEU A 1017 -21.41 -15.92 6.20
CA LEU A 1017 -21.44 -17.18 6.93
C LEU A 1017 -20.55 -18.22 6.24
N SER A 1018 -19.86 -19.07 7.00
CA SER A 1018 -18.97 -20.11 6.43
C SER A 1018 -19.68 -21.01 5.40
N GLY A 1019 -21.01 -21.18 5.52
CA GLY A 1019 -21.85 -21.87 4.53
C GLY A 1019 -22.12 -21.11 3.21
N SER A 1020 -22.20 -19.77 3.21
CA SER A 1020 -22.53 -18.97 2.02
C SER A 1020 -21.35 -18.73 1.08
N LEU A 1021 -20.12 -18.97 1.55
CA LEU A 1021 -18.89 -18.75 0.78
C LEU A 1021 -18.85 -19.60 -0.50
N HIS A 1022 -18.46 -18.96 -1.60
CA HIS A 1022 -18.32 -19.57 -2.92
C HIS A 1022 -17.14 -18.94 -3.67
N ALA A 1023 -15.95 -19.52 -3.47
CA ALA A 1023 -14.70 -19.21 -4.16
C ALA A 1023 -14.47 -17.71 -4.42
N LEU A 1024 -14.47 -17.22 -5.66
CA LEU A 1024 -14.30 -15.78 -5.95
C LEU A 1024 -15.61 -14.97 -5.99
N PHE A 1025 -16.76 -15.63 -6.18
CA PHE A 1025 -18.05 -14.92 -6.33
C PHE A 1025 -18.65 -14.44 -5.00
N ARG A 1026 -18.32 -15.12 -3.88
CA ARG A 1026 -18.78 -14.77 -2.53
C ARG A 1026 -17.70 -15.05 -1.48
N VAL A 1027 -17.11 -13.97 -0.97
CA VAL A 1027 -15.91 -13.91 -0.11
C VAL A 1027 -16.11 -12.94 1.06
N ARG A 1028 -15.31 -13.08 2.12
CA ARG A 1028 -15.36 -12.21 3.32
C ARG A 1028 -14.55 -10.93 3.21
N GLY A 1029 -13.45 -10.96 2.43
CA GLY A 1029 -12.62 -9.80 2.12
C GLY A 1029 -12.43 -9.70 0.61
N PHE A 1030 -12.64 -8.49 0.05
CA PHE A 1030 -12.58 -8.25 -1.38
C PHE A 1030 -12.14 -6.82 -1.71
N THR A 1031 -11.69 -6.61 -2.94
CA THR A 1031 -11.32 -5.30 -3.48
C THR A 1031 -12.52 -4.74 -4.23
N GLN A 1032 -13.13 -3.66 -3.75
CA GLN A 1032 -14.32 -3.06 -4.33
C GLN A 1032 -13.95 -1.86 -5.23
N ASP A 1033 -14.49 -1.84 -6.44
CA ASP A 1033 -14.48 -0.67 -7.34
C ASP A 1033 -15.54 0.31 -6.84
N ASP A 1034 -15.19 1.14 -5.85
CA ASP A 1034 -16.07 2.19 -5.35
C ASP A 1034 -15.68 3.54 -5.95
N ALA A 1035 -16.65 4.19 -6.60
CA ALA A 1035 -16.54 5.57 -7.03
C ALA A 1035 -17.77 6.38 -6.62
N HIS A 1036 -17.53 7.65 -6.31
CA HIS A 1036 -18.53 8.56 -5.79
C HIS A 1036 -18.47 9.91 -6.52
N ILE A 1037 -19.59 10.31 -7.11
CA ILE A 1037 -19.75 11.59 -7.79
C ILE A 1037 -20.57 12.51 -6.90
N PHE A 1038 -20.03 13.69 -6.59
CA PHE A 1038 -20.75 14.78 -5.92
C PHE A 1038 -21.16 15.79 -6.99
N CYS A 1039 -22.47 15.98 -7.18
CA CYS A 1039 -23.03 16.76 -8.29
C CYS A 1039 -24.19 17.68 -7.85
N LEU A 1040 -24.63 18.52 -8.78
CA LEU A 1040 -25.86 19.33 -8.70
C LEU A 1040 -27.08 18.50 -9.16
N GLU A 1041 -28.29 18.99 -8.86
CA GLU A 1041 -29.56 18.30 -9.18
C GLU A 1041 -29.88 18.24 -10.69
N ASP A 1042 -29.45 19.26 -11.44
CA ASP A 1042 -29.51 19.30 -12.90
C ASP A 1042 -28.44 18.41 -13.58
N GLN A 1043 -27.34 18.12 -12.89
CA GLN A 1043 -26.24 17.30 -13.41
C GLN A 1043 -26.50 15.78 -13.34
N ILE A 1044 -27.41 15.30 -12.46
CA ILE A 1044 -27.61 13.88 -12.16
C ILE A 1044 -27.75 13.02 -13.44
N LYS A 1045 -28.55 13.48 -14.40
CA LYS A 1045 -28.91 12.73 -15.59
C LYS A 1045 -27.73 12.44 -16.52
N ASP A 1046 -26.85 13.43 -16.67
CA ASP A 1046 -25.69 13.31 -17.56
C ASP A 1046 -24.52 12.61 -16.86
N GLU A 1047 -24.40 12.73 -15.53
CA GLU A 1047 -23.47 11.90 -14.75
C GLU A 1047 -23.86 10.41 -14.76
N ILE A 1048 -25.14 10.06 -14.64
CA ILE A 1048 -25.60 8.65 -14.78
C ILE A 1048 -25.28 8.11 -16.18
N ARG A 1049 -25.50 8.90 -17.23
CA ARG A 1049 -25.13 8.53 -18.62
C ARG A 1049 -23.64 8.31 -18.77
N GLY A 1050 -22.81 9.23 -18.29
CA GLY A 1050 -21.35 9.08 -18.30
C GLY A 1050 -20.87 7.82 -17.56
N VAL A 1051 -21.57 7.38 -16.50
CA VAL A 1051 -21.28 6.10 -15.82
C VAL A 1051 -21.71 4.88 -16.64
N LEU A 1052 -22.81 4.96 -17.41
CA LEU A 1052 -23.24 3.91 -18.32
C LEU A 1052 -22.29 3.77 -19.53
N ASP A 1053 -21.93 4.90 -20.16
CA ASP A 1053 -20.98 4.93 -21.28
C ASP A 1053 -19.61 4.38 -20.85
N LEU A 1054 -19.13 4.77 -19.66
CA LEU A 1054 -17.92 4.23 -19.02
C LEU A 1054 -18.02 2.73 -18.68
N THR A 1055 -19.22 2.25 -18.35
CA THR A 1055 -19.47 0.82 -18.11
C THR A 1055 -19.37 0.03 -19.42
N GLU A 1056 -19.93 0.55 -20.51
CA GLU A 1056 -19.81 -0.06 -21.84
C GLU A 1056 -18.35 -0.05 -22.33
N GLU A 1057 -17.62 1.07 -22.17
CA GLU A 1057 -16.18 1.17 -22.50
C GLU A 1057 -15.37 0.06 -21.81
N ILE A 1058 -15.58 -0.13 -20.49
CA ILE A 1058 -14.88 -1.12 -19.67
C ILE A 1058 -15.28 -2.55 -20.07
N LEU A 1059 -16.57 -2.83 -20.24
CA LEU A 1059 -17.05 -4.19 -20.56
C LEU A 1059 -16.58 -4.65 -21.96
N LEU A 1060 -16.68 -3.78 -22.98
CA LEU A 1060 -16.15 -4.05 -24.31
C LEU A 1060 -14.63 -4.29 -24.29
N GLN A 1061 -13.89 -3.49 -23.50
CA GLN A 1061 -12.44 -3.64 -23.33
C GLN A 1061 -11.98 -4.99 -22.75
N PHE A 1062 -12.88 -5.71 -22.06
CA PHE A 1062 -12.65 -7.06 -21.51
C PHE A 1062 -13.36 -8.17 -22.30
N GLY A 1063 -13.98 -7.86 -23.45
CA GLY A 1063 -14.61 -8.84 -24.34
C GLY A 1063 -16.09 -9.12 -24.08
N PHE A 1064 -16.77 -8.32 -23.25
CA PHE A 1064 -18.20 -8.47 -22.96
C PHE A 1064 -19.03 -7.59 -23.91
N ASP A 1065 -19.67 -8.19 -24.91
CA ASP A 1065 -20.49 -7.51 -25.93
C ASP A 1065 -21.99 -7.40 -25.57
N LYS A 1066 -22.39 -7.90 -24.39
CA LYS A 1066 -23.80 -8.06 -23.96
C LYS A 1066 -23.94 -7.87 -22.43
N TYR A 1067 -24.70 -6.86 -21.98
CA TYR A 1067 -24.91 -6.50 -20.56
C TYR A 1067 -26.29 -5.85 -20.32
N GLU A 1068 -26.82 -5.89 -19.09
CA GLU A 1068 -28.16 -5.41 -18.63
C GLU A 1068 -28.02 -4.09 -17.89
N VAL A 1069 -29.15 -3.36 -17.84
CA VAL A 1069 -29.45 -2.53 -16.68
C VAL A 1069 -30.80 -2.97 -16.10
N ASN A 1070 -30.78 -3.46 -14.86
CA ASN A 1070 -31.99 -3.77 -14.09
C ASN A 1070 -32.20 -2.66 -13.04
N LEU A 1071 -33.41 -2.11 -12.96
CA LEU A 1071 -33.77 -1.13 -11.95
C LEU A 1071 -34.32 -1.82 -10.70
N SER A 1072 -33.58 -1.74 -9.58
CA SER A 1072 -33.99 -2.30 -8.30
C SER A 1072 -35.26 -1.64 -7.75
N THR A 1073 -36.13 -2.44 -7.13
CA THR A 1073 -37.25 -1.93 -6.31
C THR A 1073 -36.78 -1.51 -4.92
N ARG A 1074 -37.59 -0.69 -4.22
CA ARG A 1074 -37.31 -0.26 -2.84
C ARG A 1074 -37.32 -1.47 -1.88
N PRO A 1075 -36.28 -1.66 -1.06
CA PRO A 1075 -36.25 -2.72 -0.05
C PRO A 1075 -37.06 -2.35 1.20
N GLU A 1076 -37.54 -3.37 1.92
CA GLU A 1076 -38.25 -3.24 3.21
C GLU A 1076 -37.45 -2.40 4.23
N LYS A 1077 -36.16 -2.71 4.38
CA LYS A 1077 -35.20 -1.91 5.13
C LYS A 1077 -34.63 -0.81 4.22
N SER A 1078 -35.30 0.33 4.16
CA SER A 1078 -34.85 1.51 3.39
C SER A 1078 -34.63 2.75 4.27
N VAL A 1079 -33.74 3.63 3.82
CA VAL A 1079 -33.46 4.93 4.45
C VAL A 1079 -34.05 6.04 3.59
N GLY A 1080 -34.64 7.06 4.22
CA GLY A 1080 -35.34 8.16 3.55
C GLY A 1080 -36.83 7.89 3.33
N GLY A 1081 -37.61 8.97 3.28
CA GLY A 1081 -39.05 8.93 3.02
C GLY A 1081 -39.39 8.71 1.55
N ASP A 1082 -40.67 8.46 1.28
CA ASP A 1082 -41.17 8.04 -0.04
C ASP A 1082 -40.82 9.05 -1.16
N GLU A 1083 -40.93 10.36 -0.88
CA GLU A 1083 -40.56 11.42 -1.82
C GLU A 1083 -39.09 11.36 -2.30
N ILE A 1084 -38.17 10.89 -1.44
CA ILE A 1084 -36.75 10.74 -1.79
C ILE A 1084 -36.57 9.51 -2.71
N TRP A 1085 -37.30 8.42 -2.42
CA TRP A 1085 -37.32 7.22 -3.24
C TRP A 1085 -37.93 7.46 -4.62
N ASP A 1086 -39.02 8.24 -4.71
CA ASP A 1086 -39.63 8.60 -5.99
C ASP A 1086 -38.71 9.48 -6.83
N LYS A 1087 -38.03 10.46 -6.24
CA LYS A 1087 -37.03 11.30 -6.93
C LYS A 1087 -35.85 10.48 -7.47
N ALA A 1088 -35.25 9.62 -6.64
CA ALA A 1088 -34.17 8.72 -7.06
C ALA A 1088 -34.62 7.76 -8.17
N THR A 1089 -35.84 7.23 -8.05
CA THR A 1089 -36.43 6.31 -9.04
C THR A 1089 -36.75 7.00 -10.36
N SER A 1090 -37.22 8.26 -10.34
CA SER A 1090 -37.42 9.04 -11.57
C SER A 1090 -36.09 9.31 -12.26
N ALA A 1091 -35.10 9.84 -11.55
CA ALA A 1091 -33.78 10.16 -12.12
C ALA A 1091 -33.12 8.96 -12.82
N LEU A 1092 -33.25 7.75 -12.27
CA LEU A 1092 -32.79 6.52 -12.90
C LEU A 1092 -33.65 6.14 -14.13
N LYS A 1093 -34.99 6.19 -14.05
CA LYS A 1093 -35.87 5.90 -15.20
C LYS A 1093 -35.67 6.88 -16.35
N ASP A 1094 -35.50 8.16 -16.05
CA ASP A 1094 -35.28 9.24 -17.01
C ASP A 1094 -33.95 9.11 -17.77
N ALA A 1095 -32.99 8.35 -17.25
CA ALA A 1095 -31.73 8.01 -17.91
C ALA A 1095 -31.80 6.73 -18.77
N LEU A 1096 -32.72 5.79 -18.48
CA LEU A 1096 -32.72 4.43 -19.00
C LEU A 1096 -33.70 4.21 -20.18
N ASN A 1097 -33.26 4.55 -21.39
CA ASN A 1097 -33.96 4.21 -22.63
C ASN A 1097 -33.57 2.80 -23.14
N ASP A 1098 -34.26 1.76 -22.63
CA ASP A 1098 -34.53 0.47 -23.30
C ASP A 1098 -33.38 -0.24 -24.08
N LYS A 1099 -32.57 -1.10 -23.39
CA LYS A 1099 -32.12 -2.44 -23.90
C LYS A 1099 -31.17 -3.29 -23.02
N ARG A 1100 -31.32 -4.63 -23.19
CA ARG A 1100 -30.34 -5.76 -23.04
C ARG A 1100 -29.95 -6.29 -21.64
N LYS A 1101 -28.88 -7.14 -21.55
CA LYS A 1101 -28.76 -8.62 -21.28
C LYS A 1101 -28.23 -9.32 -19.96
N TRP A 1102 -27.35 -8.73 -19.11
CA TRP A 1102 -26.70 -9.35 -17.90
C TRP A 1102 -26.20 -8.36 -16.80
N GLN A 1103 -26.53 -8.54 -15.49
CA GLN A 1103 -26.13 -7.63 -14.38
C GLN A 1103 -24.69 -7.84 -13.86
N CYS A 1104 -23.86 -6.78 -13.84
CA CYS A 1104 -22.53 -6.77 -13.19
C CYS A 1104 -22.19 -5.49 -12.41
N SER A 1105 -22.73 -4.33 -12.79
CA SER A 1105 -22.49 -3.04 -12.15
C SER A 1105 -23.65 -2.61 -11.22
N THR A 1106 -23.41 -1.55 -10.45
CA THR A 1106 -24.41 -0.85 -9.62
C THR A 1106 -24.24 0.66 -9.79
N ILE A 1107 -25.36 1.37 -9.93
CA ILE A 1107 -25.45 2.84 -9.85
C ILE A 1107 -26.56 3.17 -8.85
N GLN A 1108 -26.28 4.04 -7.87
CA GLN A 1108 -27.23 4.43 -6.83
C GLN A 1108 -27.13 5.94 -6.57
N VAL A 1109 -28.27 6.63 -6.67
CA VAL A 1109 -28.40 8.05 -6.28
C VAL A 1109 -28.73 8.12 -4.79
N ASP A 1110 -28.02 8.96 -4.04
CA ASP A 1110 -28.15 9.10 -2.59
C ASP A 1110 -28.21 10.56 -2.14
N PHE A 1111 -29.26 10.85 -1.37
CA PHE A 1111 -29.54 12.13 -0.74
C PHE A 1111 -29.30 12.10 0.78
N ASN A 1112 -29.22 10.89 1.37
CA ASN A 1112 -29.17 10.67 2.82
C ASN A 1112 -27.77 10.83 3.40
N LEU A 1113 -26.73 10.26 2.76
CA LEU A 1113 -25.35 10.39 3.26
C LEU A 1113 -24.83 11.84 3.23
N PRO A 1114 -25.11 12.67 2.19
CA PRO A 1114 -24.76 14.09 2.23
C PRO A 1114 -25.37 14.86 3.41
N GLU A 1115 -26.57 14.50 3.85
CA GLU A 1115 -27.20 15.05 5.05
C GLU A 1115 -26.58 14.50 6.35
N ARG A 1116 -26.39 13.18 6.48
CA ARG A 1116 -25.81 12.54 7.67
C ARG A 1116 -24.41 13.07 8.04
N PHE A 1117 -23.63 13.49 7.05
CA PHE A 1117 -22.30 14.08 7.26
C PHE A 1117 -22.27 15.61 7.22
N ASP A 1118 -23.42 16.27 6.99
CA ASP A 1118 -23.59 17.71 6.76
C ASP A 1118 -22.54 18.31 5.80
N ILE A 1119 -22.40 17.70 4.62
CA ILE A 1119 -21.54 18.25 3.55
C ILE A 1119 -22.31 19.27 2.71
N THR A 1120 -21.66 20.37 2.37
CA THR A 1120 -22.28 21.49 1.64
C THR A 1120 -21.34 22.10 0.60
N TYR A 1121 -21.90 22.63 -0.48
CA TYR A 1121 -21.23 23.53 -1.42
C TYR A 1121 -21.87 24.93 -1.37
N VAL A 1122 -21.16 25.94 -1.87
CA VAL A 1122 -21.65 27.32 -1.98
C VAL A 1122 -22.16 27.60 -3.39
N ASN A 1123 -23.45 27.97 -3.51
CA ASN A 1123 -24.08 28.28 -4.81
C ASN A 1123 -23.73 29.70 -5.32
N SER A 1124 -24.25 30.06 -6.49
CA SER A 1124 -24.09 31.40 -7.09
C SER A 1124 -24.52 32.56 -6.19
N ASN A 1125 -25.44 32.30 -5.26
CA ASN A 1125 -26.07 33.27 -4.39
C ASN A 1125 -25.37 33.35 -3.00
N GLN A 1126 -24.23 32.68 -2.86
CA GLN A 1126 -23.47 32.51 -1.60
C GLN A 1126 -24.20 31.68 -0.52
N GLU A 1127 -25.29 30.99 -0.86
CA GLU A 1127 -25.99 30.09 0.05
C GLU A 1127 -25.27 28.74 0.12
N LYS A 1128 -25.26 28.12 1.30
CA LYS A 1128 -24.90 26.70 1.44
C LYS A 1128 -26.05 25.83 0.94
N LYS A 1129 -25.76 24.88 0.05
CA LYS A 1129 -26.65 23.81 -0.41
C LYS A 1129 -25.95 22.46 -0.23
N ARG A 1130 -26.69 21.36 -0.19
CA ARG A 1130 -26.11 20.00 -0.12
C ARG A 1130 -25.90 19.46 -1.54
N PRO A 1131 -24.75 18.83 -1.85
CA PRO A 1131 -24.56 18.11 -3.11
C PRO A 1131 -25.38 16.81 -3.10
N ILE A 1132 -25.64 16.27 -4.28
CA ILE A 1132 -26.20 14.92 -4.45
C ILE A 1132 -25.05 13.96 -4.72
N MET A 1133 -25.13 12.75 -4.15
CA MET A 1133 -24.07 11.75 -4.22
C MET A 1133 -24.52 10.57 -5.09
N ILE A 1134 -23.82 10.32 -6.19
CA ILE A 1134 -24.02 9.11 -6.99
C ILE A 1134 -22.92 8.13 -6.61
N HIS A 1135 -23.30 7.01 -6.00
CA HIS A 1135 -22.44 5.85 -5.79
C HIS A 1135 -22.44 5.01 -7.06
N ARG A 1136 -21.27 4.53 -7.50
CA ARG A 1136 -21.21 3.53 -8.58
C ARG A 1136 -20.06 2.54 -8.40
N ALA A 1137 -20.32 1.32 -8.83
CA ALA A 1137 -19.34 0.25 -8.94
C ALA A 1137 -19.54 -0.46 -10.28
N ILE A 1138 -18.53 -0.45 -11.16
CA ILE A 1138 -18.63 -0.96 -12.54
C ILE A 1138 -18.22 -2.43 -12.58
N LEU A 1139 -17.11 -2.78 -11.93
CA LEU A 1139 -16.62 -4.16 -11.79
C LEU A 1139 -17.25 -4.88 -10.58
N GLY A 1140 -17.95 -4.16 -9.70
CA GLY A 1140 -18.43 -4.68 -8.42
C GLY A 1140 -17.26 -4.98 -7.48
N SER A 1141 -16.94 -6.26 -7.30
CA SER A 1141 -15.70 -6.69 -6.64
C SER A 1141 -14.73 -7.31 -7.66
N LEU A 1142 -13.45 -6.96 -7.53
CA LEU A 1142 -12.38 -7.40 -8.39
C LEU A 1142 -12.26 -8.94 -8.41
N GLU A 1143 -12.45 -9.57 -7.25
CA GLU A 1143 -12.52 -11.02 -7.07
C GLU A 1143 -13.62 -11.62 -7.96
N ARG A 1144 -14.86 -11.10 -7.90
CA ARG A 1144 -15.99 -11.60 -8.70
C ARG A 1144 -15.74 -11.39 -10.20
N PHE A 1145 -15.31 -10.18 -10.60
CA PHE A 1145 -15.03 -9.86 -11.99
C PHE A 1145 -13.92 -10.75 -12.57
N PHE A 1146 -12.86 -11.00 -11.80
CA PHE A 1146 -11.81 -11.95 -12.16
C PHE A 1146 -12.37 -13.38 -12.30
N GLY A 1147 -13.24 -13.82 -11.40
CA GLY A 1147 -13.97 -15.08 -11.53
C GLY A 1147 -14.69 -15.17 -12.87
N VAL A 1148 -15.51 -14.16 -13.22
CA VAL A 1148 -16.23 -14.11 -14.49
C VAL A 1148 -15.28 -14.12 -15.70
N LEU A 1149 -14.14 -13.44 -15.63
CA LEU A 1149 -13.10 -13.51 -16.68
C LEU A 1149 -12.51 -14.91 -16.85
N ILE A 1150 -12.31 -15.68 -15.76
CA ILE A 1150 -11.84 -17.07 -15.86
C ILE A 1150 -12.88 -17.93 -16.61
N GLU A 1151 -14.17 -17.82 -16.27
CA GLU A 1151 -15.22 -18.67 -16.86
C GLU A 1151 -15.58 -18.26 -18.29
N HIS A 1152 -15.60 -16.96 -18.58
CA HIS A 1152 -15.81 -16.38 -19.91
C HIS A 1152 -14.76 -16.91 -20.91
N TYR A 1153 -13.47 -16.84 -20.56
CA TYR A 1153 -12.38 -17.35 -21.39
C TYR A 1153 -12.09 -18.85 -21.22
N ALA A 1154 -12.77 -19.56 -20.30
CA ALA A 1154 -12.39 -20.92 -19.84
C ALA A 1154 -10.90 -21.04 -19.45
N GLY A 1155 -10.33 -19.96 -18.90
CA GLY A 1155 -8.90 -19.78 -18.60
C GLY A 1155 -7.99 -19.50 -19.80
N ASN A 1156 -8.51 -19.48 -21.03
CA ASN A 1156 -7.73 -19.23 -22.26
C ASN A 1156 -7.52 -17.73 -22.52
N PHE A 1157 -7.02 -16.98 -21.53
CA PHE A 1157 -6.89 -15.52 -21.61
C PHE A 1157 -6.23 -15.03 -22.92
N PRO A 1158 -6.67 -13.88 -23.47
CA PRO A 1158 -6.05 -13.27 -24.64
C PRO A 1158 -4.62 -12.80 -24.35
N LEU A 1159 -3.82 -12.58 -25.39
CA LEU A 1159 -2.38 -12.29 -25.26
C LEU A 1159 -2.08 -11.12 -24.30
N TRP A 1160 -2.90 -10.07 -24.33
CA TRP A 1160 -2.70 -8.88 -23.50
C TRP A 1160 -3.01 -9.12 -22.01
N LEU A 1161 -3.97 -10.00 -21.70
CA LEU A 1161 -4.43 -10.30 -20.33
C LEU A 1161 -3.70 -11.50 -19.71
N SER A 1162 -3.16 -12.41 -20.52
CA SER A 1162 -2.53 -13.65 -20.05
C SER A 1162 -1.39 -13.41 -19.04
N PRO A 1163 -1.32 -14.13 -17.91
CA PRO A 1163 -0.27 -13.92 -16.91
C PRO A 1163 1.13 -14.20 -17.46
N ILE A 1164 1.24 -15.24 -18.30
CA ILE A 1164 2.43 -15.58 -19.08
C ILE A 1164 2.03 -15.43 -20.54
N GLN A 1165 2.73 -14.60 -21.30
CA GLN A 1165 2.45 -14.34 -22.71
C GLN A 1165 3.24 -15.29 -23.62
N ALA A 1166 4.52 -15.49 -23.29
CA ALA A 1166 5.44 -16.34 -24.04
C ALA A 1166 6.25 -17.25 -23.10
N ARG A 1167 6.37 -18.54 -23.43
CA ARG A 1167 7.23 -19.47 -22.70
C ARG A 1167 8.37 -19.96 -23.58
N VAL A 1168 9.60 -19.95 -23.06
CA VAL A 1168 10.82 -20.31 -23.79
C VAL A 1168 11.21 -21.76 -23.48
N LEU A 1169 11.33 -22.58 -24.52
CA LEU A 1169 11.45 -24.04 -24.47
C LEU A 1169 12.77 -24.49 -25.12
N PRO A 1170 13.76 -25.00 -24.36
CA PRO A 1170 14.97 -25.57 -24.94
C PRO A 1170 14.67 -26.94 -25.60
N VAL A 1171 15.34 -27.24 -26.71
CA VAL A 1171 15.31 -28.59 -27.31
C VAL A 1171 16.07 -29.60 -26.43
N THR A 1172 17.17 -29.17 -25.81
CA THR A 1172 17.92 -29.89 -24.76
C THR A 1172 18.44 -28.91 -23.72
N ASP A 1173 18.69 -29.37 -22.49
CA ASP A 1173 19.15 -28.50 -21.39
C ASP A 1173 20.44 -27.69 -21.70
N LYS A 1174 21.22 -28.10 -22.72
CA LYS A 1174 22.35 -27.33 -23.28
C LYS A 1174 21.97 -25.97 -23.90
N GLN A 1175 20.68 -25.69 -24.08
CA GLN A 1175 20.19 -24.41 -24.60
C GLN A 1175 19.70 -23.45 -23.50
N ILE A 1176 19.66 -23.87 -22.22
CA ILE A 1176 19.07 -23.10 -21.11
C ILE A 1176 19.66 -21.69 -20.97
N ASP A 1177 20.97 -21.52 -21.11
CA ASP A 1177 21.62 -20.20 -20.97
C ASP A 1177 21.11 -19.19 -22.01
N TYR A 1178 20.85 -19.63 -23.24
CA TYR A 1178 20.26 -18.78 -24.26
C TYR A 1178 18.75 -18.60 -24.07
N CYS A 1179 18.02 -19.60 -23.57
CA CYS A 1179 16.62 -19.42 -23.13
C CYS A 1179 16.49 -18.37 -22.02
N ASN A 1180 17.48 -18.32 -21.10
CA ASN A 1180 17.58 -17.29 -20.06
C ASN A 1180 17.93 -15.92 -20.66
N GLU A 1181 18.85 -15.83 -21.63
CA GLU A 1181 19.14 -14.59 -22.37
C GLU A 1181 17.88 -14.03 -23.06
N VAL A 1182 17.14 -14.87 -23.77
CA VAL A 1182 15.88 -14.53 -24.45
C VAL A 1182 14.81 -14.10 -23.44
N THR A 1183 14.62 -14.85 -22.36
CA THR A 1183 13.64 -14.50 -21.31
C THR A 1183 13.98 -13.17 -20.64
N LYS A 1184 15.27 -12.89 -20.39
CA LYS A 1184 15.71 -11.60 -19.85
C LYS A 1184 15.44 -10.44 -20.84
N LYS A 1185 15.68 -10.64 -22.14
CA LYS A 1185 15.35 -9.66 -23.19
C LYS A 1185 13.83 -9.40 -23.29
N LEU A 1186 13.00 -10.43 -23.15
CA LEU A 1186 11.53 -10.33 -23.13
C LEU A 1186 11.06 -9.54 -21.89
N ARG A 1187 11.51 -9.91 -20.68
CA ARG A 1187 11.15 -9.23 -19.43
C ARG A 1187 11.62 -7.77 -19.36
N ALA A 1188 12.82 -7.48 -19.87
CA ALA A 1188 13.31 -6.10 -20.01
C ALA A 1188 12.47 -5.25 -20.98
N ASN A 1189 11.68 -5.91 -21.85
CA ASN A 1189 10.72 -5.30 -22.77
C ASN A 1189 9.26 -5.41 -22.28
N ASP A 1190 9.04 -5.64 -20.98
CA ASP A 1190 7.71 -5.78 -20.36
C ASP A 1190 6.85 -6.96 -20.87
N ILE A 1191 7.43 -7.85 -21.68
CA ILE A 1191 6.76 -9.08 -22.13
C ILE A 1191 6.90 -10.14 -21.04
N ARG A 1192 5.76 -10.68 -20.61
CA ARG A 1192 5.69 -11.62 -19.48
C ARG A 1192 6.09 -13.01 -19.94
N ALA A 1193 7.33 -13.39 -19.65
CA ALA A 1193 7.93 -14.63 -20.14
C ALA A 1193 8.66 -15.45 -19.06
N GLU A 1194 8.77 -16.75 -19.28
CA GLU A 1194 9.46 -17.71 -18.42
C GLU A 1194 10.13 -18.82 -19.24
N VAL A 1195 11.15 -19.48 -18.68
CA VAL A 1195 11.75 -20.69 -19.25
C VAL A 1195 11.08 -21.92 -18.64
N CYS A 1196 10.85 -22.97 -19.45
CA CYS A 1196 10.43 -24.28 -18.95
C CYS A 1196 11.32 -25.37 -19.56
N SER A 1197 11.95 -26.21 -18.72
CA SER A 1197 13.07 -27.09 -19.08
C SER A 1197 13.05 -28.42 -18.29
N GLY A 1198 14.09 -29.25 -18.37
CA GLY A 1198 14.19 -30.51 -17.61
C GLY A 1198 13.26 -31.63 -18.08
N MET A 1199 12.59 -31.45 -19.22
CA MET A 1199 11.74 -32.43 -19.89
C MET A 1199 11.99 -32.41 -21.40
N ARG A 1200 11.60 -33.48 -22.09
CA ARG A 1200 11.63 -33.51 -23.56
C ARG A 1200 10.68 -32.45 -24.14
N LEU A 1201 11.07 -31.86 -25.28
CA LEU A 1201 10.29 -30.82 -25.97
C LEU A 1201 8.82 -31.20 -26.21
N ASP A 1202 8.52 -32.46 -26.55
CA ASP A 1202 7.16 -32.96 -26.73
C ASP A 1202 6.28 -32.81 -25.46
N LYS A 1203 6.87 -32.99 -24.28
CA LYS A 1203 6.19 -32.76 -22.99
C LYS A 1203 6.13 -31.27 -22.63
N LEU A 1204 7.18 -30.51 -22.94
CA LEU A 1204 7.24 -29.07 -22.67
C LEU A 1204 6.18 -28.29 -23.46
N VAL A 1205 6.01 -28.62 -24.75
CA VAL A 1205 4.95 -28.05 -25.59
C VAL A 1205 3.58 -28.42 -25.03
N LYS A 1206 3.31 -29.71 -24.77
CA LYS A 1206 2.02 -30.17 -24.25
C LYS A 1206 1.67 -29.61 -22.86
N LEU A 1207 2.66 -29.41 -21.98
CA LEU A 1207 2.48 -28.73 -20.69
C LEU A 1207 2.11 -27.24 -20.88
N SER A 1208 2.55 -26.62 -21.96
CA SER A 1208 2.29 -25.21 -22.28
C SER A 1208 0.94 -25.00 -22.96
N GLU A 1209 0.52 -25.94 -23.79
CA GLU A 1209 -0.83 -26.06 -24.32
C GLU A 1209 -1.84 -26.30 -23.18
N ASN A 1210 -1.58 -27.26 -22.28
CA ASN A 1210 -2.40 -27.52 -21.10
C ASN A 1210 -2.51 -26.30 -20.16
N LEU A 1211 -1.41 -25.55 -19.96
CA LEU A 1211 -1.39 -24.31 -19.18
C LEU A 1211 -1.83 -23.08 -19.98
N LYS A 1212 -2.43 -23.28 -21.17
CA LYS A 1212 -3.14 -22.27 -21.98
C LYS A 1212 -2.26 -21.08 -22.40
N ILE A 1213 -0.93 -21.24 -22.40
CA ILE A 1213 0.05 -20.18 -22.67
C ILE A 1213 -0.09 -19.72 -24.15
N PRO A 1214 -0.31 -18.41 -24.45
CA PRO A 1214 -0.57 -17.95 -25.82
C PRO A 1214 0.53 -18.31 -26.83
N LEU A 1215 1.79 -18.05 -26.47
CA LEU A 1215 2.96 -18.22 -27.33
C LEU A 1215 4.01 -19.12 -26.69
N MET A 1216 4.69 -19.91 -27.51
CA MET A 1216 5.85 -20.71 -27.14
C MET A 1216 7.01 -20.39 -28.08
N THR A 1217 8.23 -20.30 -27.56
CA THR A 1217 9.44 -20.09 -28.36
C THR A 1217 10.38 -21.26 -28.17
N VAL A 1218 10.62 -22.02 -29.23
CA VAL A 1218 11.50 -23.18 -29.23
C VAL A 1218 12.93 -22.75 -29.58
N VAL A 1219 13.89 -23.27 -28.83
CA VAL A 1219 15.31 -22.92 -28.93
C VAL A 1219 16.14 -24.19 -29.08
N GLY A 1220 16.63 -24.46 -30.29
CA GLY A 1220 17.62 -25.50 -30.59
C GLY A 1220 19.02 -24.94 -30.84
N PRO A 1221 19.98 -25.78 -31.25
CA PRO A 1221 21.36 -25.34 -31.53
C PRO A 1221 21.44 -24.26 -32.62
N LYS A 1222 20.64 -24.39 -33.68
CA LYS A 1222 20.58 -23.42 -34.79
C LYS A 1222 20.08 -22.05 -34.33
N GLU A 1223 19.12 -22.02 -33.41
CA GLU A 1223 18.53 -20.79 -32.87
C GLU A 1223 19.53 -20.06 -31.95
N VAL A 1224 20.38 -20.80 -31.22
CA VAL A 1224 21.54 -20.25 -30.48
C VAL A 1224 22.56 -19.62 -31.44
N GLU A 1225 22.95 -20.35 -32.50
CA GLU A 1225 23.93 -19.90 -33.50
C GLU A 1225 23.48 -18.66 -34.28
N THR A 1226 22.21 -18.63 -34.69
CA THR A 1226 21.62 -17.54 -35.50
C THR A 1226 21.02 -16.41 -34.67
N LYS A 1227 20.97 -16.53 -33.34
CA LYS A 1227 20.28 -15.60 -32.41
C LYS A 1227 18.83 -15.33 -32.79
N THR A 1228 18.12 -16.40 -33.16
CA THR A 1228 16.68 -16.41 -33.49
C THR A 1228 15.87 -17.16 -32.44
N VAL A 1229 14.55 -17.24 -32.64
CA VAL A 1229 13.61 -18.14 -31.94
C VAL A 1229 12.60 -18.72 -32.92
N THR A 1230 12.16 -19.95 -32.69
CA THR A 1230 11.07 -20.60 -33.46
C THR A 1230 9.75 -20.43 -32.71
N VAL A 1231 8.85 -19.58 -33.23
CA VAL A 1231 7.61 -19.17 -32.55
C VAL A 1231 6.48 -20.14 -32.87
N ARG A 1232 5.73 -20.55 -31.84
CA ARG A 1232 4.55 -21.40 -31.91
C ARG A 1232 3.37 -20.75 -31.16
N SER A 1233 2.15 -20.97 -31.63
CA SER A 1233 0.90 -20.54 -30.99
C SER A 1233 0.15 -21.75 -30.40
N ARG A 1234 -0.53 -21.56 -29.26
CA ARG A 1234 -1.38 -22.61 -28.64
C ARG A 1234 -2.49 -23.16 -29.52
N PHE A 1235 -2.88 -22.44 -30.58
CA PHE A 1235 -3.89 -22.87 -31.55
C PHE A 1235 -3.33 -23.08 -32.96
N GLY A 1236 -2.31 -22.31 -33.36
CA GLY A 1236 -1.77 -22.32 -34.72
C GLY A 1236 -0.65 -23.33 -34.98
N GLY A 1237 -0.12 -24.00 -33.94
CA GLY A 1237 1.08 -24.83 -34.09
C GLY A 1237 2.32 -23.96 -34.33
N GLU A 1238 3.18 -24.35 -35.27
CA GLU A 1238 4.39 -23.57 -35.59
C GLU A 1238 4.10 -22.45 -36.57
N LEU A 1239 4.51 -21.22 -36.21
CA LEU A 1239 4.21 -20.03 -36.98
C LEU A 1239 5.38 -19.65 -37.90
N LYS A 1240 6.55 -19.37 -37.33
CA LYS A 1240 7.70 -18.79 -38.04
C LYS A 1240 8.97 -18.83 -37.19
N ILE A 1241 10.14 -18.87 -37.83
CA ILE A 1241 11.44 -18.54 -37.20
C ILE A 1241 11.70 -17.04 -37.40
N MET A 1242 11.99 -16.31 -36.32
CA MET A 1242 12.23 -14.87 -36.36
C MET A 1242 13.35 -14.43 -35.42
N ALA A 1243 13.86 -13.20 -35.62
CA ALA A 1243 14.81 -12.59 -34.70
C ALA A 1243 14.13 -12.31 -33.35
N VAL A 1244 14.90 -12.33 -32.25
CA VAL A 1244 14.36 -12.07 -30.90
C VAL A 1244 13.73 -10.66 -30.81
N ASP A 1245 14.34 -9.68 -31.48
CA ASP A 1245 13.84 -8.30 -31.49
C ASP A 1245 12.60 -8.11 -32.40
N GLU A 1246 12.48 -8.89 -33.48
CA GLU A 1246 11.23 -8.96 -34.30
C GLU A 1246 10.08 -9.54 -33.44
N PHE A 1247 10.34 -10.62 -32.71
CA PHE A 1247 9.38 -11.25 -31.81
C PHE A 1247 8.93 -10.30 -30.68
N ILE A 1248 9.87 -9.55 -30.09
CA ILE A 1248 9.58 -8.52 -29.09
C ILE A 1248 8.63 -7.45 -29.66
N SER A 1249 8.96 -6.86 -30.81
CA SER A 1249 8.13 -5.81 -31.42
C SER A 1249 6.74 -6.30 -31.81
N LYS A 1250 6.62 -7.51 -32.38
CA LYS A 1250 5.31 -8.10 -32.72
C LYS A 1250 4.47 -8.42 -31.49
N THR A 1251 5.08 -8.98 -30.44
CA THR A 1251 4.37 -9.29 -29.18
C THR A 1251 3.91 -8.04 -28.46
N LYS A 1252 4.70 -6.96 -28.48
CA LYS A 1252 4.30 -5.62 -27.99
C LYS A 1252 3.11 -5.08 -28.76
N LEU A 1253 3.20 -4.98 -30.09
CA LEU A 1253 2.15 -4.43 -30.93
C LEU A 1253 0.82 -5.19 -30.75
N ALA A 1254 0.85 -6.52 -30.70
CA ALA A 1254 -0.35 -7.33 -30.44
C ALA A 1254 -0.89 -7.19 -29.00
N THR A 1255 -0.02 -6.93 -28.02
CA THR A 1255 -0.43 -6.64 -26.63
C THR A 1255 -1.11 -5.26 -26.53
N GLU A 1256 -0.53 -4.24 -27.17
CA GLU A 1256 -1.00 -2.86 -27.17
C GLU A 1256 -2.33 -2.72 -27.93
N ASN A 1257 -2.43 -3.33 -29.12
CA ASN A 1257 -3.66 -3.39 -29.92
C ASN A 1257 -4.69 -4.41 -29.39
N ARG A 1258 -4.36 -5.16 -28.32
CA ARG A 1258 -5.15 -6.27 -27.75
C ARG A 1258 -5.55 -7.37 -28.75
N SER A 1259 -4.82 -7.49 -29.86
CA SER A 1259 -5.12 -8.39 -30.97
C SER A 1259 -4.57 -9.82 -30.76
N SER A 1260 -4.89 -10.70 -31.71
CA SER A 1260 -4.11 -11.91 -31.95
C SER A 1260 -2.67 -11.57 -32.35
N PHE A 1261 -1.75 -12.51 -32.15
CA PHE A 1261 -0.38 -12.43 -32.67
C PHE A 1261 -0.35 -12.93 -34.11
N GLU A 1262 0.14 -12.11 -35.04
CA GLU A 1262 0.26 -12.43 -36.47
C GLU A 1262 1.75 -12.51 -36.91
N PRO A 1263 2.15 -13.56 -37.65
CA PRO A 1263 3.56 -13.95 -37.87
C PRO A 1263 4.35 -13.12 -38.89
#